data_AF-A0A1V5GS23-F1
#
_entry.id   AF-A0A1V5GS23-F1
#
_cell.length_a   1.000
_cell.length_b   1.000
_cell.length_c   1.000
_cell.angle_alpha   90.00
_cell.angle_beta   90.00
_cell.angle_gamma   90.00
#
_symmetry.space_group_name_H-M   'P 1'
#
loop_
_entity.id
_entity.type
_entity.pdbx_description
1 polymer ?
#
loop_
_entity_poly.entity_id
_entity_poly.type
_entity_poly.pdbx_seq_one_letter_code
_entity_poly.pdbx_strand_id
1 'polypeptide(L)'
;MKHNLLNSLVSAFSAATVLCSVNSAVPAVFTANAADGSRISDFSISDVKMTDDYCTNAFEKEMKYLLSFDTERLLAGFRENAGLSTNGAKRYGGWENTNIAGHCVGHYLTALAQAYQNPNVTSDQKDALYKRMKTLIDGMQACQQHPRGKKGFLWAAPVPSDGNVERQFDRVEIGKANIFDDAWVPWYTMHKLIAGIVDVYNATQYAPAKDIGSALGDWVYNRCSGWSQQTRNTVLSIEYGGMNDCMYDLYRITGKDSHAAAAHVFDEDALFQKVSNGGRDVLNGRHANTTIPKFIGALKRYIVLDGKTVNGQKVDASAYLKYAENFWDMVTTHHTYITGGNSEWEHFGKDDILDAERTNCNCETCNSYNMLKLSRELFKITHDSKYMDFYENTYYNSILSSQNPETGMTTYFQPMATGYFKVYSTQWDKFWCCTGSGMESFTKLGDSIYMHDNDSLYVNFYQSSVIEWAEKGVSITQESTIPDGASVKFTIKGSSDLDLRFRIPDWIDGTMGVSVNGTKYSYKTVNGYADVSGNFSNGDVIELTVPSKVRAYPLPDSPDVYGFKYGPLVLSAELGKDDMKTDSTGMWVTIPKEKKVSSETIKISKQGQSVASFMNEINEHLVRGSNGLTFTLNDTNTKLTFTPHYKQYQQRYGIYWKFVPNGTVIEEKLPRAKTSVTDTVQPGYGQYESDNLHGMVEVGTVGVTNDSTYRYVKNGGWFTYRMAVDETAPQLRLRVKLRKTDNGKSLRVRVGDAVLWAGTLDYSGNKDVYDLLLPIPQDVRDRCTYSLTADGTEHSVLDVTFSPDEEGKESAKVCDFIYMEAVTPAYETSSDIAYFVDCGDHKSDTATGKDRFGIYNSVTEQLYGPDEVSGKNWGLIDDSTDQYNGSSKSGGLYTANTWCDEANTADGADKSNSFRYTKNQYENNIARHLDYGFELPNGTYSVEMCFCDPWGCSKNPTAYANLGKDSESVIVKNAPTDKTAVSGNVKVTDGQLTIHLRSEDKAINVCYIIIRPLETASASTIGRKGDINLDGKVDVTDGALMQKYLLGGTELTGEQAYAADVLSDAAPDVFDMIALRKMLIG
;
A
#
# COMPACT_ATOMS: atom_id res chain seq x y z
N MET A 1 22.44 21.24 65.47
CA MET A 1 22.32 20.63 66.82
C MET A 1 22.64 19.15 66.68
N LYS A 2 23.69 18.70 67.39
CA LYS A 2 23.97 17.35 67.94
C LYS A 2 23.59 16.13 67.07
N HIS A 3 24.45 15.14 66.80
CA HIS A 3 25.76 14.76 67.32
C HIS A 3 26.22 13.57 66.45
N ASN A 4 27.42 13.60 65.86
CA ASN A 4 28.65 12.93 66.36
C ASN A 4 28.74 11.45 65.91
N LEU A 5 29.83 10.87 65.42
CA LEU A 5 31.28 11.16 65.33
C LEU A 5 31.83 10.29 64.16
N LEU A 6 33.08 10.30 63.65
CA LEU A 6 34.41 10.69 64.14
C LEU A 6 35.36 10.76 62.92
N ASN A 7 35.92 11.94 62.69
CA ASN A 7 37.36 12.25 62.51
C ASN A 7 38.12 11.86 61.22
N SER A 8 38.64 12.79 60.39
CA SER A 8 39.62 13.90 60.61
C SER A 8 41.06 13.37 60.77
N LEU A 9 42.14 13.82 60.09
CA LEU A 9 42.71 15.16 59.88
C LEU A 9 43.96 14.98 58.97
N VAL A 10 44.26 15.86 57.98
CA VAL A 10 45.29 16.95 57.97
C VAL A 10 46.74 16.40 57.86
N SER A 11 47.67 16.89 57.03
CA SER A 11 48.15 18.26 56.68
C SER A 11 49.12 18.11 55.49
N ALA A 12 49.08 18.96 54.46
CA ALA A 12 49.93 20.15 54.26
C ALA A 12 51.46 19.91 54.25
N PHE A 13 52.13 20.10 53.11
CA PHE A 13 53.14 21.16 52.87
C PHE A 13 53.72 21.14 51.44
N SER A 14 54.26 22.29 51.05
CA SER A 14 54.50 22.82 49.71
C SER A 14 55.93 22.62 49.15
N ALA A 15 56.10 22.99 47.86
CA ALA A 15 57.34 23.23 47.06
C ALA A 15 57.94 21.98 46.36
N ALA A 16 58.37 21.95 45.09
CA ALA A 16 58.67 22.98 44.09
C ALA A 16 58.65 22.41 42.64
N THR A 17 58.10 23.21 41.72
CA THR A 17 58.63 23.64 40.39
C THR A 17 59.14 22.65 39.32
N VAL A 18 58.28 22.42 38.31
CA VAL A 18 58.42 22.57 36.84
C VAL A 18 59.55 21.85 36.05
N LEU A 19 59.15 20.92 35.15
CA LEU A 19 59.37 21.04 33.69
C LEU A 19 58.48 20.06 32.90
N CYS A 20 58.01 20.54 31.75
CA CYS A 20 56.86 20.08 30.96
C CYS A 20 56.96 18.70 30.30
N SER A 21 55.84 17.96 30.32
CA SER A 21 55.39 17.15 29.19
C SER A 21 53.85 17.14 29.18
N VAL A 22 53.26 17.67 28.11
CA VAL A 22 51.82 17.80 27.92
C VAL A 22 51.27 16.43 27.56
N ASN A 23 50.52 15.81 28.49
CA ASN A 23 49.62 14.70 28.18
C ASN A 23 48.20 15.25 28.21
N SER A 24 47.60 15.37 27.04
CA SER A 24 46.17 15.67 26.85
C SER A 24 45.36 14.49 27.34
N ALA A 25 44.84 14.58 28.56
CA ALA A 25 43.82 13.70 29.07
C ALA A 25 42.52 13.91 28.29
N VAL A 26 42.06 12.85 27.64
CA VAL A 26 40.71 12.73 27.07
C VAL A 26 39.70 12.89 28.21
N PRO A 27 38.65 13.73 28.10
CA PRO A 27 37.65 13.84 29.15
C PRO A 27 36.88 12.53 29.25
N ALA A 28 36.80 11.99 30.45
CA ALA A 28 35.99 10.83 30.77
C ALA A 28 34.54 11.05 30.34
N VAL A 29 34.04 10.10 29.54
CA VAL A 29 32.63 9.92 29.21
C VAL A 29 31.84 9.87 30.51
N PHE A 30 30.71 10.60 30.56
CA PHE A 30 29.77 10.56 31.66
C PHE A 30 29.35 9.11 31.95
N THR A 31 29.87 8.55 33.03
CA THR A 31 29.33 7.34 33.63
C THR A 31 27.96 7.70 34.22
N ALA A 32 26.91 7.12 33.64
CA ALA A 32 25.58 7.21 34.19
C ALA A 32 25.56 6.59 35.59
N ASN A 33 24.94 7.29 36.53
CA ASN A 33 24.72 6.80 37.89
C ASN A 33 23.99 5.45 37.86
N ALA A 34 24.55 4.49 38.59
CA ALA A 34 24.02 3.15 38.82
C ALA A 34 22.62 3.20 39.46
N ALA A 35 21.60 2.85 38.67
CA ALA A 35 20.31 2.34 39.13
C ALA A 35 19.52 1.72 37.95
N ASP A 36 20.02 0.63 37.36
CA ASP A 36 19.20 -0.48 36.81
C ASP A 36 20.16 -1.59 36.30
N GLY A 37 20.42 -2.62 37.10
CA GLY A 37 21.35 -3.70 36.73
C GLY A 37 20.77 -4.75 35.77
N SER A 38 19.72 -4.42 35.01
CA SER A 38 18.87 -5.42 34.34
C SER A 38 18.44 -5.10 32.91
N ARG A 39 19.17 -4.28 32.14
CA ARG A 39 18.85 -4.00 30.72
C ARG A 39 20.01 -4.37 29.80
N ILE A 40 19.70 -5.03 28.69
CA ILE A 40 20.66 -5.27 27.60
C ILE A 40 20.99 -3.95 26.91
N SER A 41 22.27 -3.77 26.60
CA SER A 41 22.85 -2.60 25.94
C SER A 41 23.38 -2.94 24.55
N ASP A 42 23.43 -1.92 23.70
CA ASP A 42 24.02 -2.00 22.36
C ASP A 42 25.54 -1.93 22.43
N PHE A 43 26.21 -2.66 21.55
CA PHE A 43 27.56 -2.29 21.15
C PHE A 43 27.54 -1.06 20.24
N SER A 44 28.64 -0.32 20.19
CA SER A 44 28.81 0.71 19.15
C SER A 44 28.94 0.03 17.79
N ILE A 45 28.51 0.71 16.73
CA ILE A 45 28.72 0.25 15.34
C ILE A 45 30.22 0.00 15.08
N SER A 46 31.11 0.75 15.74
CA SER A 46 32.57 0.59 15.63
C SER A 46 33.11 -0.73 16.13
N ASP A 47 32.35 -1.43 16.97
CA ASP A 47 32.83 -2.61 17.69
C ASP A 47 32.57 -3.88 16.88
N VAL A 48 31.63 -3.83 15.92
CA VAL A 48 31.22 -4.98 15.11
C VAL A 48 31.70 -4.84 13.68
N LYS A 49 32.67 -5.67 13.31
CA LYS A 49 33.15 -5.80 11.93
C LYS A 49 32.42 -6.90 11.19
N MET A 50 31.62 -6.53 10.19
CA MET A 50 30.98 -7.50 9.30
C MET A 50 32.02 -8.15 8.37
N THR A 51 32.02 -9.48 8.29
CA THR A 51 32.91 -10.25 7.37
C THR A 51 32.14 -11.16 6.43
N ASP A 52 30.81 -11.20 6.51
CA ASP A 52 29.97 -11.86 5.53
C ASP A 52 30.06 -11.18 4.15
N ASP A 53 30.30 -11.97 3.10
CA ASP A 53 30.53 -11.47 1.75
C ASP A 53 29.33 -10.70 1.18
N TYR A 54 28.10 -11.18 1.41
CA TYR A 54 26.90 -10.53 0.88
C TYR A 54 26.64 -9.19 1.56
N CYS A 55 26.71 -9.16 2.90
CA CYS A 55 26.53 -7.94 3.69
C CYS A 55 27.67 -6.93 3.43
N THR A 56 28.90 -7.40 3.24
CA THR A 56 30.05 -6.55 2.91
C THR A 56 29.87 -5.91 1.54
N ASN A 57 29.47 -6.67 0.52
CA ASN A 57 29.15 -6.12 -0.80
C ASN A 57 28.00 -5.09 -0.69
N ALA A 58 26.93 -5.40 0.04
CA ALA A 58 25.80 -4.49 0.22
C ALA A 58 26.23 -3.15 0.85
N PHE A 59 27.07 -3.20 1.88
CA PHE A 59 27.67 -2.01 2.50
C PHE A 59 28.57 -1.24 1.54
N GLU A 60 29.40 -1.92 0.74
CA GLU A 60 30.26 -1.28 -0.26
C GLU A 60 29.47 -0.51 -1.33
N LYS A 61 28.34 -1.08 -1.78
CA LYS A 61 27.44 -0.41 -2.72
C LYS A 61 26.82 0.84 -2.10
N GLU A 62 26.37 0.74 -0.85
CA GLU A 62 25.83 1.88 -0.11
C GLU A 62 26.89 2.96 0.11
N MET A 63 28.10 2.59 0.54
CA MET A 63 29.22 3.52 0.69
C MET A 63 29.55 4.28 -0.59
N LYS A 64 29.53 3.60 -1.74
CA LYS A 64 29.73 4.25 -3.03
C LYS A 64 28.62 5.26 -3.34
N TYR A 65 27.38 4.90 -3.05
CA TYR A 65 26.22 5.79 -3.22
C TYR A 65 26.31 7.02 -2.31
N LEU A 66 26.56 6.85 -1.02
CA LEU A 66 26.68 7.95 -0.06
C LEU A 66 27.78 8.94 -0.44
N LEU A 67 28.93 8.44 -0.90
CA LEU A 67 30.05 9.30 -1.29
C LEU A 67 29.83 10.01 -2.63
N SER A 68 28.87 9.57 -3.44
CA SER A 68 28.59 10.15 -4.76
C SER A 68 27.72 11.41 -4.73
N PHE A 69 27.09 11.74 -3.60
CA PHE A 69 26.27 12.95 -3.47
C PHE A 69 27.08 14.25 -3.53
N ASP A 70 26.47 15.26 -4.16
CA ASP A 70 26.93 16.64 -4.17
C ASP A 70 26.30 17.39 -2.99
N THR A 71 27.13 17.74 -2.01
CA THR A 71 26.68 18.46 -0.80
C THR A 71 26.15 19.85 -1.09
N GLU A 72 26.60 20.51 -2.17
CA GLU A 72 26.09 21.84 -2.53
C GLU A 72 24.65 21.77 -3.04
N ARG A 73 24.30 20.69 -3.75
CA ARG A 73 22.93 20.43 -4.20
C ARG A 73 22.00 20.07 -3.04
N LEU A 74 22.48 19.29 -2.07
CA LEU A 74 21.73 18.99 -0.84
C LEU A 74 21.49 20.26 0.01
N LEU A 75 22.42 21.22 0.00
CA LEU A 75 22.27 22.49 0.70
C LEU A 75 21.48 23.55 -0.07
N ALA A 76 21.24 23.36 -1.37
CA ALA A 76 20.65 24.38 -2.23
C ALA A 76 19.32 24.89 -1.67
N GLY A 77 18.41 23.97 -1.29
CA GLY A 77 17.10 24.37 -0.79
C GLY A 77 17.13 25.11 0.54
N PHE A 78 18.01 24.71 1.47
CA PHE A 78 18.21 25.43 2.73
C PHE A 78 18.73 26.84 2.51
N ARG A 79 19.68 27.01 1.58
CA ARG A 79 20.29 28.31 1.25
C ARG A 79 19.29 29.24 0.58
N GLU A 80 18.50 28.74 -0.38
CA GLU A 80 17.41 29.50 -1.01
C GLU A 80 16.44 30.06 0.05
N ASN A 81 16.02 29.20 0.98
CA ASN A 81 15.07 29.56 2.02
C ASN A 81 15.65 30.54 3.05
N ALA A 82 16.97 30.52 3.27
CA ALA A 82 17.69 31.50 4.07
C ALA A 82 18.07 32.79 3.29
N GLY A 83 17.82 32.85 1.98
CA GLY A 83 18.24 33.96 1.14
C GLY A 83 19.75 34.04 0.89
N LEU A 84 20.45 32.91 1.00
CA LEU A 84 21.89 32.76 0.75
C LEU A 84 22.16 32.27 -0.67
N SER A 85 23.37 32.51 -1.17
CA SER A 85 23.83 31.98 -2.47
C SER A 85 23.83 30.45 -2.46
N THR A 86 23.27 29.83 -3.50
CA THR A 86 23.38 28.37 -3.73
C THR A 86 24.71 27.96 -4.37
N ASN A 87 25.61 28.92 -4.64
CA ASN A 87 26.86 28.72 -5.39
C ASN A 87 26.64 28.13 -6.79
N GLY A 88 25.49 28.43 -7.40
CA GLY A 88 25.11 27.89 -8.71
C GLY A 88 24.60 26.45 -8.68
N ALA A 89 24.56 25.81 -7.50
CA ALA A 89 23.98 24.48 -7.35
C ALA A 89 22.46 24.53 -7.54
N LYS A 90 21.94 23.47 -8.16
CA LYS A 90 20.50 23.21 -8.30
C LYS A 90 20.10 22.07 -7.38
N ARG A 91 18.87 22.13 -6.86
CA ARG A 91 18.27 21.03 -6.09
C ARG A 91 18.38 19.69 -6.83
N TYR A 92 18.34 18.61 -6.06
CA TYR A 92 18.12 17.28 -6.62
C TYR A 92 16.71 17.16 -7.21
N GLY A 93 16.50 16.20 -8.12
CA GLY A 93 15.19 15.95 -8.73
C GLY A 93 14.23 15.20 -7.79
N GLY A 94 13.14 14.68 -8.33
CA GLY A 94 12.16 13.90 -7.55
C GLY A 94 11.60 14.67 -6.36
N TRP A 95 11.39 13.96 -5.24
CA TRP A 95 10.79 14.52 -4.01
C TRP A 95 11.65 15.58 -3.32
N GLU A 96 12.97 15.60 -3.55
CA GLU A 96 13.86 16.65 -3.03
C GLU A 96 13.70 18.00 -3.76
N ASN A 97 12.81 18.08 -4.75
CA ASN A 97 12.39 19.33 -5.39
C ASN A 97 10.92 19.70 -5.13
N THR A 98 10.25 19.02 -4.19
CA THR A 98 8.83 19.25 -3.86
C THR A 98 8.65 19.67 -2.40
N ASN A 99 7.40 19.77 -1.92
CA ASN A 99 7.06 20.20 -0.56
C ASN A 99 7.65 19.34 0.57
N ILE A 100 8.13 18.12 0.30
CA ILE A 100 8.76 17.24 1.30
C ILE A 100 10.30 17.40 1.39
N ALA A 101 10.92 18.20 0.51
CA ALA A 101 12.37 18.28 0.40
C ALA A 101 13.08 18.62 1.73
N GLY A 102 14.26 18.02 1.90
CA GLY A 102 15.01 17.99 3.16
C GLY A 102 14.86 16.68 3.92
N HIS A 103 13.82 15.89 3.65
CA HIS A 103 13.61 14.61 4.33
C HIS A 103 14.73 13.61 4.01
N CYS A 104 15.16 13.54 2.75
CA CYS A 104 16.24 12.66 2.33
C CYS A 104 17.57 13.16 2.91
N VAL A 105 17.76 14.47 3.02
CA VAL A 105 18.96 15.04 3.65
C VAL A 105 19.07 14.60 5.12
N GLY A 106 17.95 14.56 5.84
CA GLY A 106 17.90 14.01 7.20
C GLY A 106 18.36 12.55 7.27
N HIS A 107 17.76 11.68 6.45
CA HIS A 107 18.17 10.27 6.32
C HIS A 107 19.66 10.12 5.94
N TYR A 108 20.12 10.95 5.00
CA TYR A 108 21.50 10.94 4.54
C TYR A 108 22.49 11.28 5.66
N LEU A 109 22.15 12.24 6.53
CA LEU A 109 22.98 12.56 7.71
C LEU A 109 23.07 11.37 8.68
N THR A 110 21.96 10.67 8.95
CA THR A 110 21.96 9.44 9.75
C THR A 110 22.83 8.35 9.11
N ALA A 111 22.67 8.10 7.81
CA ALA A 111 23.46 7.10 7.09
C ALA A 111 24.97 7.45 7.08
N LEU A 112 25.33 8.72 6.90
CA LEU A 112 26.73 9.19 7.01
C LEU A 112 27.29 8.96 8.42
N ALA A 113 26.51 9.25 9.46
CA ALA A 113 26.92 9.06 10.85
C ALA A 113 27.11 7.57 11.20
N GLN A 114 26.25 6.69 10.68
CA GLN A 114 26.37 5.24 10.83
C GLN A 114 27.59 4.71 10.06
N ALA A 115 27.75 5.10 8.79
CA ALA A 115 28.90 4.72 7.97
C ALA A 115 30.24 5.19 8.55
N TYR A 116 30.29 6.40 9.15
CA TYR A 116 31.50 6.95 9.77
C TYR A 116 32.00 6.10 10.95
N GLN A 117 31.09 5.46 11.66
CA GLN A 117 31.39 4.57 12.78
C GLN A 117 31.74 3.15 12.32
N ASN A 118 31.31 2.74 11.12
CA ASN A 118 31.46 1.37 10.63
C ASN A 118 32.94 0.99 10.42
N PRO A 119 33.43 -0.11 11.02
CA PRO A 119 34.84 -0.50 10.96
C PRO A 119 35.29 -1.04 9.59
N ASN A 120 34.37 -1.24 8.63
CA ASN A 120 34.71 -1.66 7.27
C ASN A 120 35.12 -0.48 6.37
N VAL A 121 35.01 0.78 6.82
CA VAL A 121 35.46 1.93 6.03
C VAL A 121 36.98 2.13 6.13
N THR A 122 37.59 2.56 5.03
CA THR A 122 38.99 2.99 5.04
C THR A 122 39.15 4.36 5.71
N SER A 123 40.37 4.72 6.11
CA SER A 123 40.65 6.05 6.67
C SER A 123 40.23 7.19 5.71
N ASP A 124 40.51 7.05 4.42
CA ASP A 124 40.13 8.05 3.40
C ASP A 124 38.60 8.19 3.28
N GLN A 125 37.89 7.06 3.31
CA GLN A 125 36.42 7.07 3.31
C GLN A 125 35.88 7.73 4.58
N LYS A 126 36.45 7.41 5.75
CA LYS A 126 36.07 8.02 7.03
C LYS A 126 36.24 9.54 7.03
N ASP A 127 37.36 10.03 6.50
CA ASP A 127 37.61 11.47 6.34
C ASP A 127 36.64 12.11 5.34
N ALA A 128 36.33 11.44 4.24
CA ALA A 128 35.36 11.92 3.24
C ALA A 128 33.94 12.02 3.81
N LEU A 129 33.51 11.02 4.59
CA LEU A 129 32.22 11.00 5.31
C LEU A 129 32.17 12.15 6.33
N TYR A 130 33.19 12.29 7.17
CA TYR A 130 33.27 13.37 8.15
C TYR A 130 33.21 14.75 7.49
N LYS A 131 33.96 14.95 6.40
CA LYS A 131 33.95 16.20 5.63
C LYS A 131 32.54 16.52 5.10
N ARG A 132 31.80 15.53 4.62
CA ARG A 132 30.41 15.71 4.13
C ARG A 132 29.47 16.12 5.25
N MET A 133 29.47 15.40 6.36
CA MET A 133 28.67 15.75 7.54
C MET A 133 28.99 17.17 7.99
N LYS A 134 30.27 17.51 8.13
CA LYS A 134 30.71 18.85 8.53
C LYS A 134 30.23 19.93 7.56
N THR A 135 30.41 19.75 6.25
CA THR A 135 29.93 20.70 5.23
C THR A 135 28.42 20.93 5.32
N LEU A 136 27.64 19.86 5.48
CA LEU A 136 26.18 19.97 5.59
C LEU A 136 25.77 20.70 6.88
N ILE A 137 26.33 20.33 8.03
CA ILE A 137 26.03 20.97 9.31
C ILE A 137 26.44 22.45 9.29
N ASP A 138 27.63 22.79 8.77
CA ASP A 138 28.08 24.18 8.67
C ASP A 138 27.18 25.00 7.72
N GLY A 139 26.80 24.41 6.59
CA GLY A 139 25.88 25.03 5.64
C GLY A 139 24.51 25.28 6.25
N MET A 140 23.94 24.30 6.96
CA MET A 140 22.68 24.43 7.69
C MET A 140 22.77 25.46 8.82
N GLN A 141 23.88 25.49 9.56
CA GLN A 141 24.12 26.48 10.60
C GLN A 141 24.14 27.89 10.02
N ALA A 142 24.83 28.11 8.90
CA ALA A 142 24.84 29.40 8.21
C ALA A 142 23.42 29.83 7.78
N CYS A 143 22.60 28.89 7.31
CA CYS A 143 21.20 29.14 6.95
C CYS A 143 20.36 29.51 8.19
N GLN A 144 20.48 28.78 9.29
CA GLN A 144 19.75 29.03 10.54
C GLN A 144 20.15 30.37 11.20
N GLN A 145 21.37 30.85 10.95
CA GLN A 145 21.87 32.17 11.39
C GLN A 145 21.34 33.34 10.54
N HIS A 146 20.78 33.07 9.36
CA HIS A 146 20.14 34.07 8.47
C HIS A 146 18.65 33.75 8.27
N PRO A 147 17.84 33.67 9.34
CA PRO A 147 16.50 33.12 9.22
C PRO A 147 15.57 34.11 8.51
N ARG A 148 14.85 33.61 7.51
CA ARG A 148 13.61 34.23 7.01
C ARG A 148 12.36 33.78 7.77
N GLY A 149 12.48 32.68 8.53
CA GLY A 149 11.45 32.21 9.47
C GLY A 149 11.71 32.67 10.90
N LYS A 150 10.95 32.12 11.85
CA LYS A 150 11.20 32.33 13.28
C LYS A 150 12.56 31.77 13.69
N LYS A 151 13.09 32.31 14.80
CA LYS A 151 14.39 31.92 15.36
C LYS A 151 14.48 30.39 15.54
N GLY A 152 15.57 29.80 15.06
CA GLY A 152 15.85 28.37 15.16
C GLY A 152 15.29 27.54 14.00
N PHE A 153 14.42 28.09 13.16
CA PHE A 153 13.85 27.38 12.02
C PHE A 153 14.89 27.06 10.95
N LEU A 154 14.78 25.87 10.36
CA LEU A 154 15.60 25.40 9.25
C LEU A 154 14.72 24.55 8.32
N TRP A 155 14.75 24.82 7.02
CA TRP A 155 13.85 24.18 6.07
C TRP A 155 14.41 24.17 4.66
N ALA A 156 14.18 23.09 3.91
CA ALA A 156 14.65 22.97 2.54
C ALA A 156 13.55 23.07 1.49
N ALA A 157 12.30 22.71 1.77
CA ALA A 157 11.26 22.67 0.75
C ALA A 157 11.07 24.01 0.01
N PRO A 158 10.68 24.00 -1.28
CA PRO A 158 10.44 25.22 -2.04
C PRO A 158 9.53 26.21 -1.30
N VAL A 159 9.90 27.49 -1.32
CA VAL A 159 9.11 28.55 -0.68
C VAL A 159 7.98 28.97 -1.62
N PRO A 160 6.74 29.11 -1.12
CA PRO A 160 5.65 29.72 -1.86
C PRO A 160 5.96 31.16 -2.30
N SER A 161 5.21 31.66 -3.28
CA SER A 161 5.38 33.03 -3.82
C SER A 161 5.19 34.14 -2.79
N ASP A 162 4.51 33.87 -1.67
CA ASP A 162 4.32 34.81 -0.55
C ASP A 162 5.57 34.96 0.35
N GLY A 163 6.60 34.13 0.15
CA GLY A 163 7.84 34.17 0.93
C GLY A 163 7.75 33.57 2.33
N ASN A 164 6.60 33.00 2.74
CA ASN A 164 6.45 32.38 4.05
C ASN A 164 7.07 30.97 4.08
N VAL A 165 8.28 30.88 4.65
CA VAL A 165 9.03 29.62 4.78
C VAL A 165 8.42 28.63 5.78
N GLU A 166 7.53 29.07 6.67
CA GLU A 166 6.83 28.21 7.66
C GLU A 166 5.43 27.79 7.18
N ARG A 167 4.99 28.19 5.98
CA ARG A 167 3.60 28.05 5.52
C ARG A 167 3.06 26.64 5.64
N GLN A 168 3.85 25.62 5.32
CA GLN A 168 3.38 24.24 5.39
C GLN A 168 2.95 23.85 6.81
N PHE A 169 3.68 24.31 7.83
CA PHE A 169 3.32 24.09 9.23
C PHE A 169 2.05 24.86 9.60
N ASP A 170 1.92 26.11 9.14
CA ASP A 170 0.72 26.93 9.37
C ASP A 170 -0.54 26.27 8.74
N ARG A 171 -0.38 25.62 7.58
CA ARG A 171 -1.47 24.94 6.86
C ARG A 171 -1.91 23.66 7.56
N VAL A 172 -0.96 22.82 7.97
CA VAL A 172 -1.26 21.58 8.70
C VAL A 172 -2.00 21.87 10.01
N GLU A 173 -1.64 22.94 10.73
CA GLU A 173 -2.29 23.34 11.99
C GLU A 173 -3.76 23.76 11.84
N ILE A 174 -4.19 24.13 10.64
CA ILE A 174 -5.60 24.42 10.32
C ILE A 174 -6.27 23.31 9.48
N GLY A 175 -5.64 22.14 9.38
CA GLY A 175 -6.19 20.96 8.68
C GLY A 175 -6.05 21.00 7.16
N LYS A 176 -5.21 21.89 6.63
CA LYS A 176 -4.89 21.94 5.21
C LYS A 176 -3.62 21.14 4.93
N ALA A 177 -3.76 20.04 4.19
CA ALA A 177 -2.69 19.08 3.94
C ALA A 177 -2.70 18.53 2.50
N ASN A 178 -3.25 19.29 1.55
CA ASN A 178 -3.03 18.99 0.15
C ASN A 178 -1.52 19.07 -0.13
N ILE A 179 -0.92 17.99 -0.66
CA ILE A 179 0.53 17.88 -0.77
C ILE A 179 1.15 18.84 -1.79
N PHE A 180 0.37 19.33 -2.75
CA PHE A 180 0.83 20.25 -3.80
C PHE A 180 0.65 21.71 -3.37
N ASP A 181 -0.56 22.07 -2.94
CA ASP A 181 -0.93 23.48 -2.72
C ASP A 181 -0.72 23.98 -1.29
N ASP A 182 -0.72 23.06 -0.31
CA ASP A 182 -0.73 23.40 1.10
C ASP A 182 0.51 22.89 1.84
N ALA A 183 0.67 21.58 2.01
CA ALA A 183 1.72 20.97 2.80
C ALA A 183 1.89 19.48 2.53
N TRP A 184 3.14 19.02 2.39
CA TRP A 184 3.46 17.59 2.29
C TRP A 184 4.23 17.14 3.54
N VAL A 185 3.48 16.59 4.51
CA VAL A 185 3.96 15.97 5.76
C VAL A 185 5.15 16.71 6.44
N PRO A 186 5.06 18.02 6.71
CA PRO A 186 6.21 18.82 7.13
C PRO A 186 6.80 18.38 8.48
N TRP A 187 5.99 17.81 9.38
CA TRP A 187 6.48 17.26 10.64
C TRP A 187 7.29 15.97 10.46
N TYR A 188 6.98 15.15 9.45
CA TYR A 188 7.82 14.00 9.07
C TYR A 188 9.21 14.45 8.60
N THR A 189 9.28 15.46 7.75
CA THR A 189 10.55 16.00 7.26
C THR A 189 11.36 16.63 8.40
N MET A 190 10.70 17.37 9.30
CA MET A 190 11.33 17.92 10.50
C MET A 190 11.92 16.81 11.38
N HIS A 191 11.21 15.70 11.56
CA HIS A 191 11.71 14.54 12.27
C HIS A 191 13.02 14.02 11.65
N LYS A 192 13.07 13.82 10.32
CA LYS A 192 14.30 13.31 9.67
C LYS A 192 15.48 14.25 9.84
N LEU A 193 15.25 15.57 9.74
CA LEU A 193 16.31 16.55 9.95
C LEU A 193 16.85 16.50 11.39
N ILE A 194 15.98 16.50 12.39
CA ILE A 194 16.40 16.45 13.80
C ILE A 194 17.13 15.13 14.09
N ALA A 195 16.59 13.99 13.64
CA ALA A 195 17.23 12.68 13.82
C ALA A 195 18.65 12.66 13.22
N GLY A 196 18.80 13.05 11.95
CA GLY A 196 20.10 13.09 11.28
C GLY A 196 21.11 14.02 11.96
N ILE A 197 20.67 15.20 12.42
CA ILE A 197 21.53 16.15 13.16
C ILE A 197 22.00 15.56 14.49
N VAL A 198 21.09 14.91 15.23
CA VAL A 198 21.40 14.24 16.50
C VAL A 198 22.39 13.10 16.27
N ASP A 199 22.20 12.30 15.22
CA ASP A 199 23.09 11.18 14.89
C ASP A 199 24.50 11.66 14.51
N VAL A 200 24.62 12.75 13.75
CA VAL A 200 25.92 13.38 13.45
C VAL A 200 26.61 13.84 14.74
N TYR A 201 25.88 14.48 15.66
CA TYR A 201 26.47 14.88 16.94
C TYR A 201 26.92 13.66 17.75
N ASN A 202 26.09 12.61 17.85
CA ASN A 202 26.44 11.40 18.59
C ASN A 202 27.70 10.74 18.02
N ALA A 203 27.80 10.63 16.70
CA ALA A 203 28.92 9.97 16.02
C ALA A 203 30.23 10.77 16.04
N THR A 204 30.16 12.11 16.07
CA THR A 204 31.34 12.97 15.84
C THR A 204 31.66 13.95 16.96
N GLN A 205 30.73 14.17 17.88
CA GLN A 205 30.76 15.23 18.90
C GLN A 205 30.97 16.65 18.30
N TYR A 206 30.61 16.85 17.03
CA TYR A 206 30.74 18.14 16.37
C TYR A 206 29.73 19.15 16.93
N ALA A 207 30.20 20.07 17.78
CA ALA A 207 29.35 20.99 18.55
C ALA A 207 28.30 21.76 17.73
N PRO A 208 28.61 22.28 16.51
CA PRO A 208 27.59 22.93 15.68
C PRO A 208 26.35 22.09 15.39
N ALA A 209 26.46 20.76 15.31
CA ALA A 209 25.31 19.87 15.11
C ALA A 209 24.35 19.93 16.31
N LYS A 210 24.88 19.86 17.54
CA LYS A 210 24.07 20.02 18.76
C LYS A 210 23.45 21.42 18.86
N ASP A 211 24.17 22.46 18.47
CA ASP A 211 23.67 23.83 18.51
C ASP A 211 22.46 24.02 17.58
N ILE A 212 22.57 23.58 16.32
CA ILE A 212 21.46 23.69 15.35
C ILE A 212 20.27 22.82 15.75
N GLY A 213 20.52 21.61 16.26
CA GLY A 213 19.48 20.71 16.75
C GLY A 213 18.77 21.29 17.96
N SER A 214 19.52 21.89 18.90
CA SER A 214 18.94 22.56 20.08
C SER A 214 18.07 23.75 19.70
N ALA A 215 18.51 24.57 18.73
CA ALA A 215 17.73 25.70 18.26
C ALA A 215 16.47 25.27 17.50
N LEU A 216 16.52 24.17 16.73
CA LEU A 216 15.34 23.55 16.14
C LEU A 216 14.37 23.04 17.21
N GLY A 217 14.87 22.36 18.24
CA GLY A 217 14.05 21.90 19.35
C GLY A 217 13.35 23.04 20.10
N ASP A 218 14.04 24.17 20.31
CA ASP A 218 13.45 25.38 20.86
C ASP A 218 12.34 25.93 19.93
N TRP A 219 12.56 25.94 18.61
CA TRP A 219 11.53 26.36 17.64
C TRP A 219 10.30 25.45 17.69
N VAL A 220 10.49 24.13 17.70
CA VAL A 220 9.39 23.14 17.81
C VAL A 220 8.61 23.38 19.09
N TYR A 221 9.28 23.50 20.24
CA TYR A 221 8.63 23.77 21.53
C TYR A 221 7.81 25.06 21.51
N ASN A 222 8.39 26.17 21.05
CA ASN A 222 7.69 27.46 21.01
C ASN A 222 6.46 27.43 20.09
N ARG A 223 6.47 26.57 19.08
CA ARG A 223 5.35 26.39 18.17
C ARG A 223 4.26 25.50 18.77
N CYS A 224 4.61 24.28 19.20
CA CYS A 224 3.62 23.29 19.61
C CYS A 224 3.05 23.50 21.02
N SER A 225 3.78 24.21 21.90
CA SER A 225 3.30 24.53 23.26
C SER A 225 2.08 25.47 23.27
N GLY A 226 1.83 26.19 22.18
CA GLY A 226 0.66 27.07 22.01
C GLY A 226 -0.56 26.40 21.42
N TRP A 227 -0.49 25.12 21.04
CA TRP A 227 -1.61 24.44 20.37
C TRP A 227 -2.79 24.20 21.30
N SER A 228 -3.99 24.45 20.78
CA SER A 228 -5.22 23.93 21.38
C SER A 228 -5.28 22.41 21.22
N GLN A 229 -6.12 21.74 22.03
CA GLN A 229 -6.34 20.29 21.86
C GLN A 229 -6.87 19.95 20.46
N GLN A 230 -7.69 20.83 19.87
CA GLN A 230 -8.19 20.66 18.50
C GLN A 230 -7.04 20.71 17.48
N THR A 231 -6.21 21.76 17.55
CA THR A 231 -5.05 21.92 16.67
C THR A 231 -4.10 20.72 16.79
N ARG A 232 -3.82 20.30 18.03
CA ARG A 232 -2.99 19.12 18.27
C ARG A 232 -3.60 17.87 17.62
N ASN A 233 -4.88 17.60 17.83
CA ASN A 233 -5.54 16.44 17.20
C ASN A 233 -5.48 16.51 15.67
N THR A 234 -5.67 17.69 15.08
CA THR A 234 -5.53 17.90 13.64
C THR A 234 -4.11 17.59 13.16
N VAL A 235 -3.09 18.11 13.84
CA VAL A 235 -1.68 17.83 13.48
C VAL A 235 -1.37 16.34 13.61
N LEU A 236 -1.80 15.67 14.69
CA LEU A 236 -1.50 14.24 14.91
C LEU A 236 -2.26 13.31 13.97
N SER A 237 -3.36 13.77 13.38
CA SER A 237 -4.07 13.04 12.33
C SER A 237 -3.34 13.03 10.98
N ILE A 238 -2.39 13.95 10.78
CA ILE A 238 -1.52 14.03 9.60
C ILE A 238 -0.17 13.40 9.97
N GLU A 239 0.53 12.82 9.00
CA GLU A 239 1.82 12.18 9.28
C GLU A 239 2.84 13.17 9.89
N TYR A 240 3.41 12.78 11.03
CA TYR A 240 4.49 13.48 11.72
C TYR A 240 5.75 12.62 11.90
N GLY A 241 5.80 11.44 11.27
CA GLY A 241 6.83 10.45 11.51
C GLY A 241 6.99 10.15 13.01
N GLY A 242 8.23 10.09 13.50
CA GLY A 242 8.60 9.97 14.91
C GLY A 242 9.07 11.29 15.50
N MET A 243 8.29 12.37 15.38
CA MET A 243 8.62 13.64 16.05
C MET A 243 8.75 13.46 17.57
N ASN A 244 7.95 12.58 18.18
CA ASN A 244 8.14 12.19 19.58
C ASN A 244 9.47 11.44 19.79
N ASP A 245 9.80 10.46 18.94
CA ASP A 245 11.07 9.71 18.95
C ASP A 245 12.31 10.65 18.94
N CYS A 246 12.45 11.47 17.90
CA CYS A 246 13.64 12.30 17.73
C CYS A 246 13.77 13.43 18.75
N MET A 247 12.65 13.97 19.25
CA MET A 247 12.68 15.03 20.27
C MET A 247 13.10 14.49 21.65
N TYR A 248 12.76 13.23 21.99
CA TYR A 248 13.30 12.59 23.19
C TYR A 248 14.81 12.33 23.05
N ASP A 249 15.31 11.92 21.89
CA ASP A 249 16.76 11.78 21.67
C ASP A 249 17.47 13.14 21.67
N LEU A 250 16.85 14.20 21.13
CA LEU A 250 17.38 15.57 21.25
C LEU A 250 17.44 16.02 22.72
N TYR A 251 16.42 15.70 23.53
CA TYR A 251 16.45 15.95 24.97
C TYR A 251 17.65 15.28 25.64
N ARG A 252 18.01 14.04 25.28
CA ARG A 252 19.18 13.35 25.86
C ARG A 252 20.48 14.11 25.65
N ILE A 253 20.67 14.76 24.50
CA ILE A 253 21.92 15.49 24.21
C ILE A 253 21.90 16.95 24.71
N THR A 254 20.72 17.54 24.89
CA THR A 254 20.56 18.96 25.28
C THR A 254 20.27 19.17 26.76
N GLY A 255 19.60 18.21 27.42
CA GLY A 255 19.13 18.32 28.80
C GLY A 255 18.03 19.37 29.02
N LYS A 256 17.41 19.90 27.95
CA LYS A 256 16.39 20.94 28.06
C LYS A 256 14.99 20.33 28.22
N ASP A 257 14.36 20.57 29.37
CA ASP A 257 13.00 20.08 29.64
C ASP A 257 11.95 20.54 28.62
N SER A 258 12.18 21.69 27.95
CA SER A 258 11.34 22.16 26.83
C SER A 258 11.31 21.16 25.67
N HIS A 259 12.40 20.46 25.39
CA HIS A 259 12.46 19.47 24.30
C HIS A 259 11.68 18.20 24.66
N ALA A 260 11.78 17.74 25.91
CA ALA A 260 10.96 16.63 26.41
C ALA A 260 9.47 16.99 26.43
N ALA A 261 9.14 18.23 26.82
CA ALA A 261 7.76 18.73 26.77
C ALA A 261 7.22 18.78 25.34
N ALA A 262 8.03 19.26 24.38
CA ALA A 262 7.66 19.26 22.96
C ALA A 262 7.46 17.85 22.40
N ALA A 263 8.33 16.88 22.76
CA ALA A 263 8.18 15.48 22.38
C ALA A 263 6.81 14.92 22.83
N HIS A 264 6.39 15.23 24.05
CA HIS A 264 5.10 14.77 24.57
C HIS A 264 3.90 15.31 23.80
N VAL A 265 3.97 16.53 23.25
CA VAL A 265 2.88 17.08 22.43
C VAL A 265 2.59 16.19 21.21
N PHE A 266 3.60 15.47 20.72
CA PHE A 266 3.48 14.53 19.60
C PHE A 266 3.08 13.10 19.98
N ASP A 267 2.92 12.78 21.27
CA ASP A 267 2.43 11.46 21.68
C ASP A 267 0.91 11.35 21.41
N GLU A 268 0.46 10.35 20.65
CA GLU A 268 -0.95 10.18 20.31
C GLU A 268 -1.66 9.20 21.27
N ASP A 269 -1.79 9.61 22.54
CA ASP A 269 -2.24 8.73 23.63
C ASP A 269 -3.58 8.01 23.35
N ALA A 270 -4.51 8.65 22.65
CA ALA A 270 -5.79 8.05 22.27
C ALA A 270 -5.62 6.85 21.33
N LEU A 271 -4.72 6.94 20.35
CA LEU A 271 -4.37 5.82 19.47
C LEU A 271 -3.67 4.71 20.24
N PHE A 272 -2.72 5.07 21.11
CA PHE A 272 -1.97 4.11 21.91
C PHE A 272 -2.87 3.30 22.84
N GLN A 273 -3.81 3.98 23.51
CA GLN A 273 -4.84 3.34 24.33
C GLN A 273 -5.78 2.47 23.48
N LYS A 274 -6.19 2.92 22.29
CA LYS A 274 -7.05 2.13 21.39
C LYS A 274 -6.38 0.80 21.02
N VAL A 275 -5.11 0.83 20.61
CA VAL A 275 -4.34 -0.39 20.32
C VAL A 275 -4.18 -1.26 21.56
N SER A 276 -3.85 -0.66 22.70
CA SER A 276 -3.66 -1.41 23.95
C SER A 276 -4.92 -2.07 24.50
N ASN A 277 -6.10 -1.51 24.22
CA ASN A 277 -7.38 -2.11 24.60
C ASN A 277 -7.74 -3.31 23.69
N GLY A 278 -7.05 -3.49 22.57
CA GLY A 278 -7.33 -4.52 21.57
C GLY A 278 -8.64 -4.30 20.82
N GLY A 279 -9.07 -5.34 20.10
CA GLY A 279 -10.24 -5.32 19.21
C GLY A 279 -9.87 -5.74 17.80
N ARG A 280 -10.89 -6.09 17.00
CA ARG A 280 -10.71 -6.40 15.57
C ARG A 280 -10.52 -5.13 14.77
N ASP A 281 -9.66 -5.20 13.75
CA ASP A 281 -9.48 -4.19 12.71
C ASP A 281 -9.10 -2.80 13.26
N VAL A 282 -8.40 -2.74 14.39
CA VAL A 282 -8.01 -1.47 15.03
C VAL A 282 -7.09 -0.64 14.13
N LEU A 283 -6.25 -1.32 13.35
CA LEU A 283 -5.28 -0.73 12.42
C LEU A 283 -5.79 -0.65 10.97
N ASN A 284 -6.90 -1.32 10.64
CA ASN A 284 -7.41 -1.39 9.27
C ASN A 284 -7.59 0.01 8.65
N GLY A 285 -7.08 0.20 7.44
CA GLY A 285 -7.10 1.44 6.68
C GLY A 285 -6.14 2.53 7.18
N ARG A 286 -5.30 2.27 8.20
CA ARG A 286 -4.28 3.22 8.64
C ARG A 286 -3.01 3.05 7.82
N HIS A 287 -2.40 4.17 7.42
CA HIS A 287 -1.07 4.15 6.81
C HIS A 287 -0.05 3.57 7.82
N ALA A 288 0.58 2.47 7.42
CA ALA A 288 1.45 1.67 8.28
C ALA A 288 2.72 2.43 8.68
N ASN A 289 3.46 2.97 7.72
CA ASN A 289 4.69 3.72 8.01
C ASN A 289 4.45 5.04 8.77
N THR A 290 3.27 5.63 8.65
CA THR A 290 2.87 6.76 9.52
C THR A 290 2.65 6.31 10.95
N THR A 291 2.14 5.09 11.16
CA THR A 291 1.70 4.59 12.47
C THR A 291 2.85 4.01 13.29
N ILE A 292 3.74 3.21 12.69
CA ILE A 292 4.82 2.49 13.40
C ILE A 292 5.75 3.46 14.17
N PRO A 293 6.25 4.57 13.59
CA PRO A 293 7.13 5.51 14.30
C PRO A 293 6.49 6.17 15.52
N LYS A 294 5.16 6.31 15.57
CA LYS A 294 4.44 6.84 16.73
C LYS A 294 4.67 5.97 17.96
N PHE A 295 4.61 4.65 17.77
CA PHE A 295 4.86 3.65 18.82
C PHE A 295 6.34 3.48 19.14
N ILE A 296 7.25 3.70 18.18
CA ILE A 296 8.69 3.83 18.48
C ILE A 296 8.92 5.00 19.43
N GLY A 297 8.32 6.16 19.17
CA GLY A 297 8.42 7.32 20.06
C GLY A 297 7.74 7.11 21.42
N ALA A 298 6.64 6.33 21.48
CA ALA A 298 6.04 5.89 22.73
C ALA A 298 7.06 5.07 23.57
N LEU A 299 7.69 4.07 22.96
CA LEU A 299 8.73 3.28 23.62
C LEU A 299 9.92 4.15 24.03
N LYS A 300 10.31 5.12 23.18
CA LYS A 300 11.39 6.07 23.49
C LYS A 300 11.07 6.91 24.72
N ARG A 301 9.83 7.37 24.91
CA ARG A 301 9.41 8.08 26.13
C ARG A 301 9.69 7.23 27.37
N TYR A 302 9.30 5.95 27.36
CA TYR A 302 9.58 5.04 28.47
C TYR A 302 11.09 4.92 28.73
N ILE A 303 11.88 4.64 27.68
CA ILE A 303 13.34 4.51 27.78
C ILE A 303 13.99 5.77 28.36
N VAL A 304 13.55 6.95 27.92
CA VAL A 304 14.23 8.20 28.18
C VAL A 304 13.76 8.88 29.47
N LEU A 305 12.47 8.79 29.81
CA LEU A 305 11.86 9.60 30.87
C LEU A 305 11.27 8.83 32.04
N ASP A 306 11.02 7.52 31.95
CA ASP A 306 10.39 6.79 33.05
C ASP A 306 11.21 6.94 34.35
N GLY A 307 10.53 7.35 35.43
CA GLY A 307 11.13 7.63 36.73
C GLY A 307 11.97 8.91 36.82
N LYS A 308 12.20 9.65 35.73
CA LYS A 308 12.97 10.91 35.73
C LYS A 308 12.11 12.12 36.08
N THR A 309 12.76 13.17 36.56
CA THR A 309 12.10 14.46 36.82
C THR A 309 12.28 15.39 35.62
N VAL A 310 11.18 15.83 35.02
CA VAL A 310 11.13 16.82 33.93
C VAL A 310 10.18 17.94 34.35
N ASN A 311 10.57 19.20 34.22
CA ASN A 311 9.80 20.36 34.69
C ASN A 311 9.38 20.25 36.16
N GLY A 312 10.23 19.66 37.00
CA GLY A 312 9.96 19.47 38.43
C GLY A 312 8.94 18.36 38.75
N GLN A 313 8.47 17.59 37.76
CA GLN A 313 7.55 16.47 37.94
C GLN A 313 8.21 15.14 37.61
N LYS A 314 8.01 14.14 38.46
CA LYS A 314 8.43 12.77 38.17
C LYS A 314 7.51 12.17 37.11
N VAL A 315 8.08 11.72 36.01
CA VAL A 315 7.35 11.09 34.90
C VAL A 315 7.17 9.61 35.19
N ASP A 316 5.92 9.12 35.07
CA ASP A 316 5.58 7.70 34.97
C ASP A 316 5.21 7.43 33.51
N ALA A 317 6.05 6.66 32.83
CA ALA A 317 5.86 6.28 31.43
C ALA A 317 5.71 4.76 31.27
N SER A 318 5.45 4.03 32.35
CA SER A 318 5.32 2.57 32.35
C SER A 318 4.29 2.05 31.35
N ALA A 319 3.15 2.74 31.20
CA ALA A 319 2.12 2.38 30.22
C ALA A 319 2.60 2.44 28.76
N TYR A 320 3.59 3.29 28.45
CA TYR A 320 4.10 3.45 27.08
C TYR A 320 4.89 2.23 26.59
N LEU A 321 5.56 1.50 27.50
CA LEU A 321 6.15 0.20 27.17
C LEU A 321 5.03 -0.76 26.72
N LYS A 322 3.93 -0.82 27.48
CA LYS A 322 2.83 -1.73 27.18
C LYS A 322 2.14 -1.40 25.86
N TYR A 323 2.02 -0.12 25.52
CA TYR A 323 1.49 0.32 24.23
C TYR A 323 2.35 -0.19 23.06
N ALA A 324 3.67 -0.10 23.19
CA ALA A 324 4.61 -0.59 22.18
C ALA A 324 4.58 -2.11 22.03
N GLU A 325 4.54 -2.87 23.13
CA GLU A 325 4.40 -4.33 23.11
C GLU A 325 3.12 -4.77 22.41
N ASN A 326 1.97 -4.20 22.80
CA ASN A 326 0.66 -4.56 22.25
C ASN A 326 0.54 -4.20 20.77
N PHE A 327 1.13 -3.07 20.35
CA PHE A 327 1.20 -2.71 18.94
C PHE A 327 2.04 -3.70 18.13
N TRP A 328 3.22 -4.08 18.65
CA TRP A 328 4.08 -5.04 17.99
C TRP A 328 3.40 -6.40 17.84
N ASP A 329 2.77 -6.91 18.89
CA ASP A 329 2.05 -8.19 18.87
C ASP A 329 0.90 -8.13 17.86
N MET A 330 0.13 -7.03 17.80
CA MET A 330 -0.97 -6.85 16.86
C MET A 330 -0.51 -6.86 15.41
N VAL A 331 0.54 -6.10 15.07
CA VAL A 331 1.07 -6.03 13.69
C VAL A 331 1.63 -7.38 13.26
N THR A 332 2.49 -8.00 14.07
CA THR A 332 3.19 -9.23 13.70
C THR A 332 2.28 -10.46 13.65
N THR A 333 1.18 -10.46 14.41
CA THR A 333 0.22 -11.57 14.41
C THR A 333 -0.78 -11.47 13.27
N HIS A 334 -1.29 -10.27 12.96
CA HIS A 334 -2.47 -10.11 12.10
C HIS A 334 -2.20 -9.48 10.73
N HIS A 335 -1.07 -8.78 10.54
CA HIS A 335 -0.83 -7.95 9.36
C HIS A 335 0.52 -8.21 8.67
N THR A 336 1.25 -9.26 9.04
CA THR A 336 2.61 -9.53 8.58
C THR A 336 2.69 -10.76 7.67
N TYR A 337 3.26 -10.59 6.47
CA TYR A 337 3.62 -11.69 5.56
C TYR A 337 4.84 -12.45 6.07
N ILE A 338 5.12 -13.64 5.51
CA ILE A 338 6.21 -14.50 5.99
C ILE A 338 7.60 -13.84 5.88
N THR A 339 7.75 -12.83 5.02
CA THR A 339 8.97 -12.02 4.88
C THR A 339 9.23 -11.11 6.08
N GLY A 340 8.24 -10.86 6.94
CA GLY A 340 8.30 -9.85 8.00
C GLY A 340 7.71 -8.50 7.57
N GLY A 341 7.51 -8.30 6.27
CA GLY A 341 6.84 -7.12 5.72
C GLY A 341 5.34 -7.10 6.00
N ASN A 342 4.75 -5.91 5.96
CA ASN A 342 3.32 -5.67 6.17
C ASN A 342 2.82 -4.57 5.23
N SER A 343 1.51 -4.36 5.24
CA SER A 343 0.76 -3.39 4.44
C SER A 343 0.58 -3.76 2.97
N GLU A 344 -0.50 -3.20 2.41
CA GLU A 344 -0.81 -3.14 1.00
C GLU A 344 -1.15 -1.69 0.66
N TRP A 345 -0.58 -1.16 -0.43
CA TRP A 345 -0.66 0.27 -0.76
C TRP A 345 -0.28 1.18 0.42
N GLU A 346 0.75 0.80 1.20
CA GLU A 346 1.22 1.54 2.39
C GLU A 346 0.28 1.50 3.61
N HIS A 347 -0.87 0.81 3.53
CA HIS A 347 -1.89 0.75 4.56
C HIS A 347 -2.04 -0.65 5.16
N PHE A 348 -2.36 -0.71 6.46
CA PHE A 348 -2.79 -1.97 7.06
C PHE A 348 -4.17 -2.36 6.53
N GLY A 349 -4.32 -3.61 6.09
CA GLY A 349 -5.61 -4.21 5.76
C GLY A 349 -6.37 -4.70 6.98
N LYS A 350 -7.40 -5.50 6.72
CA LYS A 350 -8.16 -6.17 7.80
C LYS A 350 -7.30 -7.22 8.50
N ASP A 351 -7.63 -7.47 9.77
CA ASP A 351 -6.94 -8.50 10.56
C ASP A 351 -7.08 -9.86 9.86
N ASP A 352 -5.95 -10.55 9.68
CA ASP A 352 -5.87 -11.92 9.13
C ASP A 352 -6.28 -12.06 7.66
N ILE A 353 -6.37 -10.96 6.90
CA ILE A 353 -6.62 -10.98 5.45
C ILE A 353 -5.32 -10.66 4.72
N LEU A 354 -4.63 -11.68 4.21
CA LEU A 354 -3.33 -11.52 3.54
C LEU A 354 -3.30 -12.07 2.12
N ASP A 355 -4.01 -13.17 1.82
CA ASP A 355 -4.10 -13.74 0.48
C ASP A 355 -4.94 -12.87 -0.46
N ALA A 356 -6.10 -12.40 0.03
CA ALA A 356 -6.99 -11.53 -0.74
C ALA A 356 -6.38 -10.15 -1.06
N GLU A 357 -5.35 -9.74 -0.30
CA GLU A 357 -4.66 -8.44 -0.44
C GLU A 357 -3.26 -8.60 -1.08
N ARG A 358 -2.93 -9.73 -1.71
CA ARG A 358 -1.67 -9.85 -2.45
C ARG A 358 -1.71 -9.07 -3.77
N THR A 359 -0.88 -8.04 -3.89
CA THR A 359 -0.74 -7.18 -5.07
C THR A 359 0.74 -6.92 -5.42
N ASN A 360 0.99 -5.99 -6.33
CA ASN A 360 2.31 -5.46 -6.66
C ASN A 360 2.79 -4.34 -5.72
N CYS A 361 1.95 -3.90 -4.78
CA CYS A 361 2.22 -2.78 -3.88
C CYS A 361 2.17 -3.20 -2.40
N ASN A 362 2.57 -4.43 -2.09
CA ASN A 362 2.71 -4.90 -0.71
C ASN A 362 4.07 -4.54 -0.10
N CYS A 363 4.14 -4.62 1.22
CA CYS A 363 5.40 -4.69 1.97
C CYS A 363 6.33 -3.49 1.67
N GLU A 364 5.86 -2.28 1.97
CA GLU A 364 6.72 -1.08 1.95
C GLU A 364 7.97 -1.31 2.84
N THR A 365 9.14 -1.00 2.29
CA THR A 365 10.43 -1.29 2.95
C THR A 365 10.61 -0.49 4.25
N CYS A 366 10.10 0.76 4.32
CA CYS A 366 10.15 1.56 5.55
C CYS A 366 9.43 0.90 6.74
N ASN A 367 8.34 0.17 6.49
CA ASN A 367 7.58 -0.51 7.55
C ASN A 367 8.47 -1.55 8.22
N SER A 368 9.18 -2.33 7.42
CA SER A 368 10.12 -3.35 7.88
C SER A 368 11.26 -2.70 8.69
N TYR A 369 11.87 -1.63 8.15
CA TYR A 369 12.91 -0.87 8.85
C TYR A 369 12.44 -0.37 10.24
N ASN A 370 11.24 0.20 10.33
CA ASN A 370 10.71 0.73 11.57
C ASN A 370 10.28 -0.39 12.54
N MET A 371 9.72 -1.49 12.05
CA MET A 371 9.44 -2.66 12.89
C MET A 371 10.72 -3.28 13.47
N LEU A 372 11.84 -3.27 12.74
CA LEU A 372 13.14 -3.71 13.25
C LEU A 372 13.64 -2.79 14.37
N LYS A 373 13.54 -1.46 14.21
CA LYS A 373 13.86 -0.50 15.28
C LYS A 373 13.06 -0.81 16.55
N LEU A 374 11.75 -1.01 16.42
CA LEU A 374 10.86 -1.34 17.54
C LEU A 374 11.24 -2.66 18.21
N SER A 375 11.44 -3.72 17.42
CA SER A 375 11.78 -5.07 17.92
C SER A 375 13.08 -5.07 18.72
N ARG A 376 14.11 -4.37 18.23
CA ARG A 376 15.41 -4.25 18.91
C ARG A 376 15.27 -3.66 20.31
N GLU A 377 14.56 -2.53 20.43
CA GLU A 377 14.40 -1.86 21.73
C GLU A 377 13.52 -2.67 22.69
N LEU A 378 12.48 -3.34 22.19
CA LEU A 378 11.67 -4.25 23.00
C LEU A 378 12.49 -5.43 23.52
N PHE A 379 13.36 -6.03 22.71
CA PHE A 379 14.29 -7.07 23.16
C PHE A 379 15.20 -6.58 24.29
N LYS A 380 15.78 -5.37 24.15
CA LYS A 380 16.69 -4.82 25.16
C LYS A 380 16.05 -4.63 26.54
N ILE A 381 14.74 -4.37 26.56
CA ILE A 381 13.96 -4.12 27.78
C ILE A 381 13.39 -5.42 28.36
N THR A 382 12.85 -6.28 27.52
CA THR A 382 12.06 -7.47 27.93
C THR A 382 12.89 -8.75 27.99
N HIS A 383 14.01 -8.79 27.27
CA HIS A 383 14.85 -9.96 27.02
C HIS A 383 14.14 -11.12 26.30
N ASP A 384 12.97 -10.89 25.69
CA ASP A 384 12.22 -11.92 24.99
C ASP A 384 12.79 -12.17 23.59
N SER A 385 13.25 -13.40 23.33
CA SER A 385 13.88 -13.78 22.07
C SER A 385 12.98 -13.65 20.86
N LYS A 386 11.64 -13.64 21.03
CA LYS A 386 10.68 -13.51 19.91
C LYS A 386 10.94 -12.27 19.05
N TYR A 387 11.41 -11.18 19.68
CA TYR A 387 11.73 -9.95 18.99
C TYR A 387 12.93 -10.12 18.06
N MET A 388 13.92 -10.94 18.46
CA MET A 388 15.10 -11.25 17.64
C MET A 388 14.82 -12.35 16.61
N ASP A 389 13.86 -13.25 16.85
CA ASP A 389 13.33 -14.16 15.83
C ASP A 389 12.69 -13.37 14.67
N PHE A 390 11.81 -12.41 15.01
CA PHE A 390 11.25 -11.48 14.03
C PHE A 390 12.33 -10.62 13.35
N TYR A 391 13.32 -10.15 14.13
CA TYR A 391 14.40 -9.32 13.59
C TYR A 391 15.19 -10.07 12.52
N GLU A 392 15.67 -11.29 12.83
CA GLU A 392 16.41 -12.12 11.88
C GLU A 392 15.59 -12.42 10.63
N ASN A 393 14.32 -12.81 10.80
CA ASN A 393 13.44 -13.09 9.67
C ASN A 393 13.28 -11.88 8.74
N THR A 394 12.98 -10.71 9.30
CA THR A 394 12.71 -9.50 8.53
C THR A 394 14.00 -8.91 7.94
N TYR A 395 15.12 -9.05 8.65
CA TYR A 395 16.45 -8.67 8.18
C TYR A 395 16.81 -9.39 6.88
N TYR A 396 16.72 -10.73 6.84
CA TYR A 396 17.02 -11.46 5.62
C TYR A 396 15.99 -11.22 4.52
N ASN A 397 14.70 -11.29 4.85
CA ASN A 397 13.68 -11.46 3.83
C ASN A 397 13.06 -10.16 3.33
N SER A 398 13.18 -9.06 4.09
CA SER A 398 12.69 -7.74 3.68
C SER A 398 13.82 -6.73 3.51
N ILE A 399 14.76 -6.63 4.45
CA ILE A 399 15.85 -5.64 4.36
C ILE A 399 16.92 -6.04 3.35
N LEU A 400 17.62 -7.16 3.53
CA LEU A 400 18.63 -7.58 2.55
C LEU A 400 18.02 -7.79 1.15
N SER A 401 16.77 -8.23 1.12
CA SER A 401 15.99 -8.42 -0.10
C SER A 401 15.68 -7.12 -0.84
N SER A 402 15.73 -5.95 -0.18
CA SER A 402 15.34 -4.67 -0.75
C SER A 402 16.44 -4.02 -1.58
N GLN A 403 17.71 -4.40 -1.46
CA GLN A 403 18.78 -3.79 -2.25
C GLN A 403 19.16 -4.65 -3.44
N ASN A 404 19.35 -4.00 -4.58
CA ASN A 404 20.00 -4.63 -5.72
C ASN A 404 21.50 -4.79 -5.41
N PRO A 405 22.03 -6.02 -5.32
CA PRO A 405 23.42 -6.25 -4.92
C PRO A 405 24.44 -5.79 -5.96
N GLU A 406 24.02 -5.48 -7.20
CA GLU A 406 24.90 -4.96 -8.24
C GLU A 406 24.97 -3.42 -8.23
N THR A 407 23.82 -2.75 -8.02
CA THR A 407 23.70 -1.28 -8.15
C THR A 407 23.68 -0.51 -6.83
N GLY A 408 23.30 -1.16 -5.72
CA GLY A 408 23.10 -0.54 -4.41
C GLY A 408 21.74 0.14 -4.22
N MET A 409 20.89 0.18 -5.25
CA MET A 409 19.59 0.84 -5.18
C MET A 409 18.54 -0.02 -4.49
N THR A 410 17.59 0.61 -3.81
CA THR A 410 16.61 -0.07 -2.95
C THR A 410 15.20 -0.10 -3.55
N THR A 411 14.42 -1.10 -3.16
CA THR A 411 12.99 -1.21 -3.50
C THR A 411 12.14 -0.28 -2.65
N TYR A 412 10.97 0.12 -3.17
CA TYR A 412 9.89 0.68 -2.36
C TYR A 412 8.99 -0.46 -1.82
N PHE A 413 8.24 -1.08 -2.73
CA PHE A 413 7.38 -2.24 -2.46
C PHE A 413 8.05 -3.57 -2.81
N GLN A 414 7.60 -4.62 -2.14
CA GLN A 414 7.97 -6.01 -2.41
C GLN A 414 6.69 -6.82 -2.66
N PRO A 415 6.30 -7.04 -3.95
CA PRO A 415 5.08 -7.75 -4.32
C PRO A 415 4.89 -9.09 -3.62
N MET A 416 3.73 -9.33 -2.99
CA MET A 416 3.38 -10.66 -2.46
C MET A 416 2.51 -11.45 -3.45
N ALA A 417 1.94 -10.79 -4.46
CA ALA A 417 1.31 -11.47 -5.59
C ALA A 417 2.35 -12.20 -6.44
N THR A 418 2.08 -13.47 -6.76
CA THR A 418 2.98 -14.32 -7.53
C THR A 418 3.02 -13.90 -9.00
N GLY A 419 4.22 -13.81 -9.57
CA GLY A 419 4.42 -13.46 -10.98
C GLY A 419 4.84 -12.01 -11.24
N TYR A 420 5.03 -11.20 -10.19
CA TYR A 420 5.66 -9.87 -10.28
C TYR A 420 7.17 -9.95 -10.03
N PHE A 421 7.85 -8.80 -10.03
CA PHE A 421 9.29 -8.67 -9.85
C PHE A 421 9.65 -7.43 -9.02
N LYS A 422 10.87 -7.38 -8.49
CA LYS A 422 11.37 -6.24 -7.70
C LYS A 422 11.74 -5.06 -8.59
N VAL A 423 11.34 -3.86 -8.19
CA VAL A 423 11.71 -2.60 -8.83
C VAL A 423 12.57 -1.79 -7.87
N TYR A 424 13.68 -1.26 -8.38
CA TYR A 424 14.66 -0.50 -7.59
C TYR A 424 14.64 0.98 -7.96
N SER A 425 14.99 1.82 -7.00
CA SER A 425 15.18 3.26 -7.20
C SER A 425 16.35 3.57 -8.16
N THR A 426 16.47 4.84 -8.53
CA THR A 426 17.60 5.41 -9.26
C THR A 426 18.25 6.53 -8.45
N GLN A 427 19.55 6.73 -8.66
CA GLN A 427 20.42 7.48 -7.75
C GLN A 427 20.05 8.97 -7.55
N TRP A 428 19.47 9.63 -8.55
CA TRP A 428 19.47 11.11 -8.61
C TRP A 428 18.10 11.77 -8.69
N ASP A 429 17.04 10.98 -8.77
CA ASP A 429 15.68 11.43 -9.06
C ASP A 429 14.60 10.65 -8.32
N LYS A 430 14.94 9.57 -7.58
CA LYS A 430 13.99 8.78 -6.78
C LYS A 430 14.30 8.89 -5.29
N PHE A 431 14.01 10.06 -4.73
CA PHE A 431 14.15 10.37 -3.31
C PHE A 431 12.92 9.97 -2.49
N TRP A 432 12.52 8.71 -2.61
CA TRP A 432 11.40 8.18 -1.83
C TRP A 432 11.74 8.04 -0.34
N CYS A 433 10.74 7.85 0.52
CA CYS A 433 10.95 7.46 1.91
C CYS A 433 11.82 6.19 2.02
N CYS A 434 11.57 5.19 1.18
CA CYS A 434 12.32 3.92 1.12
C CYS A 434 13.75 4.07 0.61
N THR A 435 14.06 5.13 -0.14
CA THR A 435 15.45 5.49 -0.46
C THR A 435 16.16 5.97 0.79
N GLY A 436 15.49 6.79 1.61
CA GLY A 436 15.99 7.27 2.90
C GLY A 436 16.29 6.15 3.89
N SER A 437 15.30 5.32 4.20
CA SER A 437 15.46 4.16 5.11
C SER A 437 16.40 3.10 4.54
N GLY A 438 16.49 2.97 3.21
CA GLY A 438 17.48 2.16 2.51
C GLY A 438 18.91 2.55 2.89
N MET A 439 19.27 3.83 2.75
CA MET A 439 20.62 4.32 3.10
C MET A 439 20.99 4.00 4.56
N GLU A 440 20.05 4.16 5.48
CA GLU A 440 20.28 3.84 6.89
C GLU A 440 20.36 2.33 7.18
N SER A 441 19.61 1.50 6.45
CA SER A 441 19.61 0.06 6.69
C SER A 441 20.96 -0.56 6.34
N PHE A 442 21.51 -0.20 5.18
CA PHE A 442 22.72 -0.83 4.63
C PHE A 442 24.01 -0.34 5.27
N THR A 443 23.99 0.76 6.01
CA THR A 443 25.16 1.27 6.76
C THR A 443 25.34 0.61 8.13
N LYS A 444 24.32 -0.09 8.65
CA LYS A 444 24.28 -0.66 10.00
C LYS A 444 23.96 -2.15 10.09
N LEU A 445 24.16 -2.92 9.02
CA LEU A 445 23.78 -4.34 8.94
C LEU A 445 24.30 -5.24 10.09
N GLY A 446 25.42 -4.87 10.74
CA GLY A 446 25.99 -5.64 11.87
C GLY A 446 25.50 -5.22 13.26
N ASP A 447 24.73 -4.13 13.38
CA ASP A 447 24.49 -3.46 14.67
C ASP A 447 23.72 -4.32 15.68
N SER A 448 22.99 -5.34 15.22
CA SER A 448 22.08 -6.16 16.03
C SER A 448 22.56 -7.60 16.20
N ILE A 449 23.69 -7.98 15.60
CA ILE A 449 24.26 -9.33 15.73
C ILE A 449 24.60 -9.61 17.20
N TYR A 450 25.19 -8.62 17.86
CA TYR A 450 25.65 -8.71 19.24
C TYR A 450 24.99 -7.64 20.10
N MET A 451 24.66 -8.00 21.33
CA MET A 451 24.32 -7.07 22.41
C MET A 451 24.91 -7.58 23.71
N HIS A 452 24.92 -6.77 24.77
CA HIS A 452 25.53 -7.20 26.02
C HIS A 452 24.82 -6.68 27.25
N ASP A 453 24.97 -7.39 28.37
CA ASP A 453 24.78 -6.83 29.71
C ASP A 453 26.12 -6.95 30.48
N ASN A 454 26.12 -6.72 31.81
CA ASN A 454 27.32 -6.67 32.66
C ASN A 454 28.40 -7.70 32.30
N ASP A 455 28.01 -8.98 32.22
CA ASP A 455 28.92 -10.11 32.04
C ASP A 455 28.51 -11.03 30.88
N SER A 456 27.38 -10.76 30.22
CA SER A 456 26.85 -11.63 29.16
C SER A 456 26.90 -10.99 27.78
N LEU A 457 27.43 -11.72 26.80
CA LEU A 457 27.32 -11.42 25.38
C LEU A 457 26.13 -12.18 24.80
N TYR A 458 25.15 -11.44 24.27
CA TYR A 458 24.05 -11.99 23.51
C TYR A 458 24.42 -12.04 22.03
N VAL A 459 24.46 -13.24 21.47
CA VAL A 459 24.61 -13.47 20.03
C VAL A 459 23.22 -13.73 19.46
N ASN A 460 22.68 -12.73 18.77
CA ASN A 460 21.30 -12.72 18.29
C ASN A 460 21.14 -13.47 16.98
N PHE A 461 22.06 -13.43 16.03
CA PHE A 461 21.96 -14.24 14.80
C PHE A 461 23.33 -14.50 14.18
N TYR A 462 23.39 -15.53 13.34
CA TYR A 462 24.64 -16.18 12.97
C TYR A 462 25.17 -15.75 11.60
N GLN A 463 25.77 -14.56 11.56
CA GLN A 463 26.36 -13.95 10.36
C GLN A 463 27.86 -13.69 10.57
N SER A 464 28.72 -14.13 9.66
CA SER A 464 30.17 -13.98 9.81
C SER A 464 30.59 -12.55 10.15
N SER A 465 31.25 -12.38 11.30
CA SER A 465 31.60 -11.08 11.87
C SER A 465 32.67 -11.20 12.97
N VAL A 466 33.21 -10.07 13.39
CA VAL A 466 34.12 -9.94 14.53
C VAL A 466 33.57 -8.88 15.47
N ILE A 467 33.45 -9.21 16.76
CA ILE A 467 33.11 -8.23 17.81
C ILE A 467 34.34 -7.94 18.66
N GLU A 468 34.64 -6.67 18.84
CA GLU A 468 35.66 -6.15 19.76
C GLU A 468 34.97 -5.70 21.06
N TRP A 469 35.13 -6.46 22.15
CA TRP A 469 34.57 -6.11 23.45
C TRP A 469 35.65 -5.54 24.36
N ALA A 470 35.90 -4.24 24.22
CA ALA A 470 37.00 -3.53 24.87
C ALA A 470 36.93 -3.61 26.41
N GLU A 471 35.73 -3.49 26.99
CA GLU A 471 35.51 -3.55 28.44
C GLU A 471 35.93 -4.88 29.06
N LYS A 472 35.85 -5.97 28.29
CA LYS A 472 36.26 -7.32 28.69
C LYS A 472 37.65 -7.69 28.18
N GLY A 473 38.28 -6.85 27.35
CA GLY A 473 39.57 -7.13 26.74
C GLY A 473 39.57 -8.36 25.83
N VAL A 474 38.42 -8.67 25.20
CA VAL A 474 38.26 -9.82 24.30
C VAL A 474 37.79 -9.39 22.91
N SER A 475 38.21 -10.16 21.91
CA SER A 475 37.73 -10.09 20.54
C SER A 475 37.20 -11.47 20.16
N ILE A 476 36.02 -11.56 19.55
CA ILE A 476 35.37 -12.82 19.20
C ILE A 476 35.06 -12.82 17.71
N THR A 477 35.64 -13.78 16.99
CA THR A 477 35.37 -14.01 15.57
C THR A 477 34.30 -15.08 15.41
N GLN A 478 33.18 -14.73 14.78
CA GLN A 478 32.13 -15.65 14.33
C GLN A 478 32.35 -16.00 12.86
N GLU A 479 32.55 -17.29 12.58
CA GLU A 479 32.60 -17.87 11.24
C GLU A 479 31.34 -18.74 11.05
N SER A 480 30.40 -18.28 10.24
CA SER A 480 29.11 -18.96 10.04
C SER A 480 29.03 -19.60 8.67
N THR A 481 28.58 -20.85 8.61
CA THR A 481 28.16 -21.50 7.35
C THR A 481 26.66 -21.34 7.09
N ILE A 482 25.88 -20.87 8.07
CA ILE A 482 24.46 -20.60 7.89
C ILE A 482 24.32 -19.44 6.90
N PRO A 483 23.41 -19.53 5.91
CA PRO A 483 22.37 -20.56 5.76
C PRO A 483 22.74 -21.75 4.85
N ASP A 484 23.93 -21.77 4.23
CA ASP A 484 24.34 -22.87 3.35
C ASP A 484 24.63 -24.19 4.10
N GLY A 485 25.10 -24.10 5.34
CA GLY A 485 25.35 -25.21 6.26
C GLY A 485 24.60 -25.05 7.59
N ALA A 486 25.09 -25.73 8.62
CA ALA A 486 24.51 -25.71 9.97
C ALA A 486 25.53 -25.35 11.06
N SER A 487 26.80 -25.13 10.71
CA SER A 487 27.86 -24.89 11.70
C SER A 487 28.17 -23.40 11.85
N VAL A 488 28.44 -23.01 13.08
CA VAL A 488 28.97 -21.68 13.44
C VAL A 488 30.13 -21.88 14.40
N LYS A 489 31.24 -21.19 14.15
CA LYS A 489 32.44 -21.29 14.98
C LYS A 489 32.77 -19.92 15.55
N PHE A 490 32.99 -19.87 16.86
CA PHE A 490 33.43 -18.69 17.59
C PHE A 490 34.86 -18.92 18.07
N THR A 491 35.77 -18.02 17.71
CA THR A 491 37.16 -18.06 18.18
C THR A 491 37.41 -16.85 19.08
N ILE A 492 37.84 -17.10 20.32
CA ILE A 492 38.10 -16.06 21.31
C ILE A 492 39.57 -15.64 21.27
N LYS A 493 39.81 -14.34 21.25
CA LYS A 493 41.11 -13.72 21.45
C LYS A 493 41.07 -12.85 22.71
N GLY A 494 42.08 -12.97 23.56
CA GLY A 494 42.06 -12.39 24.91
C GLY A 494 41.63 -13.42 25.96
N SER A 495 41.41 -13.00 27.21
CA SER A 495 40.98 -13.91 28.28
C SER A 495 40.08 -13.18 29.26
N SER A 496 38.89 -13.72 29.50
CA SER A 496 37.89 -13.09 30.37
C SER A 496 36.91 -14.13 30.89
N ASP A 497 36.39 -13.87 32.08
CA ASP A 497 35.19 -14.53 32.62
C ASP A 497 33.96 -13.81 32.04
N LEU A 498 33.14 -14.54 31.30
CA LEU A 498 31.92 -14.02 30.68
C LEU A 498 30.94 -15.16 30.31
N ASP A 499 29.68 -14.79 30.12
CA ASP A 499 28.64 -15.67 29.60
C ASP A 499 28.45 -15.43 28.10
N LEU A 500 28.55 -16.49 27.29
CA LEU A 500 28.16 -16.46 25.88
C LEU A 500 26.74 -17.00 25.77
N ARG A 501 25.79 -16.12 25.46
CA ARG A 501 24.37 -16.45 25.25
C ARG A 501 24.09 -16.50 23.75
N PHE A 502 23.88 -17.69 23.21
CA PHE A 502 23.57 -17.89 21.80
C PHE A 502 22.06 -18.07 21.60
N ARG A 503 21.38 -17.21 20.81
CA ARG A 503 19.93 -17.34 20.60
C ARG A 503 19.61 -18.70 19.99
N ILE A 504 18.66 -19.43 20.57
CA ILE A 504 18.11 -20.65 19.97
C ILE A 504 16.99 -20.21 19.02
N PRO A 505 17.20 -20.24 17.69
CA PRO A 505 16.22 -19.68 16.76
C PRO A 505 14.94 -20.52 16.73
N ASP A 506 13.78 -19.87 16.56
CA ASP A 506 12.48 -20.53 16.41
C ASP A 506 12.42 -21.54 15.25
N TRP A 507 13.23 -21.31 14.21
CA TRP A 507 13.32 -22.15 13.03
C TRP A 507 14.27 -23.35 13.17
N ILE A 508 14.99 -23.53 14.28
CA ILE A 508 15.93 -24.67 14.41
C ILE A 508 15.22 -26.01 14.19
N ASP A 509 15.86 -26.95 13.51
CA ASP A 509 15.40 -28.34 13.42
C ASP A 509 16.11 -29.21 14.46
N GLY A 510 15.36 -29.66 15.47
CA GLY A 510 15.90 -30.42 16.59
C GLY A 510 16.52 -29.53 17.66
N THR A 511 17.67 -29.93 18.20
CA THR A 511 18.36 -29.24 19.31
C THR A 511 19.67 -28.63 18.84
N MET A 512 20.00 -27.44 19.36
CA MET A 512 21.31 -26.83 19.11
C MET A 512 22.41 -27.69 19.74
N GLY A 513 23.40 -28.07 18.93
CA GLY A 513 24.63 -28.70 19.41
C GLY A 513 25.64 -27.63 19.82
N VAL A 514 26.34 -27.85 20.93
CA VAL A 514 27.40 -26.94 21.42
C VAL A 514 28.62 -27.77 21.82
N SER A 515 29.80 -27.36 21.37
CA SER A 515 31.09 -27.86 21.85
C SER A 515 31.98 -26.70 22.27
N VAL A 516 32.83 -26.93 23.26
CA VAL A 516 33.91 -26.01 23.68
C VAL A 516 35.21 -26.79 23.57
N ASN A 517 36.17 -26.29 22.78
CA ASN A 517 37.46 -26.92 22.52
C ASN A 517 37.31 -28.41 22.11
N GLY A 518 36.36 -28.69 21.21
CA GLY A 518 36.07 -30.04 20.70
C GLY A 518 35.33 -30.96 21.67
N THR A 519 35.04 -30.53 22.90
CA THR A 519 34.30 -31.31 23.89
C THR A 519 32.84 -30.86 23.92
N LYS A 520 31.90 -31.80 23.83
CA LYS A 520 30.46 -31.51 23.91
C LYS A 520 30.13 -30.77 25.21
N TYR A 521 29.43 -29.65 25.09
CA TYR A 521 29.01 -28.81 26.20
C TYR A 521 27.49 -28.93 26.42
N SER A 522 27.06 -29.07 27.68
CA SER A 522 25.64 -29.07 28.04
C SER A 522 25.27 -27.70 28.59
N TYR A 523 24.50 -26.93 27.82
CA TYR A 523 24.07 -25.58 28.18
C TYR A 523 22.74 -25.58 28.92
N LYS A 524 22.46 -24.46 29.60
CA LYS A 524 21.12 -24.13 30.09
C LYS A 524 20.46 -23.17 29.12
N THR A 525 19.13 -23.21 29.03
CA THR A 525 18.37 -22.21 28.28
C THR A 525 17.99 -21.06 29.21
N VAL A 526 18.37 -19.83 28.85
CA VAL A 526 18.01 -18.60 29.57
C VAL A 526 17.34 -17.66 28.58
N ASN A 527 16.05 -17.38 28.77
CA ASN A 527 15.26 -16.48 27.92
C ASN A 527 15.37 -16.76 26.40
N GLY A 528 15.39 -18.03 26.01
CA GLY A 528 15.56 -18.43 24.60
C GLY A 528 17.00 -18.53 24.10
N TYR A 529 18.00 -18.36 24.98
CA TYR A 529 19.43 -18.44 24.62
C TYR A 529 20.10 -19.67 25.26
N ALA A 530 20.98 -20.34 24.52
CA ALA A 530 21.90 -21.33 25.03
C ALA A 530 23.05 -20.64 25.76
N ASP A 531 23.12 -20.83 27.07
CA ASP A 531 24.08 -20.18 27.97
C ASP A 531 25.35 -21.02 28.13
N VAL A 532 26.48 -20.45 27.71
CA VAL A 532 27.82 -21.04 27.78
C VAL A 532 28.71 -20.12 28.61
N SER A 533 28.72 -20.34 29.91
CA SER A 533 29.54 -19.61 30.88
C SER A 533 30.92 -20.24 31.05
N GLY A 534 31.94 -19.40 31.20
CA GLY A 534 33.26 -19.88 31.60
C GLY A 534 34.34 -18.81 31.61
N ASN A 535 35.48 -19.19 32.17
CA ASN A 535 36.70 -18.42 32.06
C ASN A 535 37.39 -18.78 30.74
N PHE A 536 37.05 -18.03 29.69
CA PHE A 536 37.59 -18.26 28.37
C PHE A 536 39.00 -17.72 28.24
N SER A 537 39.86 -18.50 27.60
CA SER A 537 41.26 -18.20 27.34
C SER A 537 41.51 -17.89 25.87
N ASN A 538 42.66 -17.29 25.60
CA ASN A 538 43.02 -16.91 24.24
C ASN A 538 43.18 -18.17 23.36
N GLY A 539 42.43 -18.24 22.27
CA GLY A 539 42.41 -19.36 21.34
C GLY A 539 41.32 -20.38 21.62
N ASP A 540 40.48 -20.18 22.65
CA ASP A 540 39.32 -21.03 22.88
C ASP A 540 38.34 -20.96 21.70
N VAL A 541 37.77 -22.12 21.38
CA VAL A 541 36.83 -22.29 20.28
C VAL A 541 35.51 -22.85 20.79
N ILE A 542 34.42 -22.18 20.44
CA ILE A 542 33.05 -22.66 20.65
C ILE A 542 32.46 -22.98 19.28
N GLU A 543 31.94 -24.19 19.10
CA GLU A 543 31.26 -24.57 17.86
C GLU A 543 29.79 -24.86 18.14
N LEU A 544 28.92 -24.29 17.32
CA LEU A 544 27.49 -24.52 17.33
C LEU A 544 27.10 -25.35 16.11
N THR A 545 26.09 -26.20 16.28
CA THR A 545 25.34 -26.81 15.18
C THR A 545 23.88 -26.41 15.31
N VAL A 546 23.36 -25.70 14.29
CA VAL A 546 21.99 -25.16 14.21
C VAL A 546 21.34 -25.69 12.92
N PRO A 547 20.74 -26.89 12.96
CA PRO A 547 20.20 -27.51 11.76
C PRO A 547 18.99 -26.75 11.20
N SER A 548 18.88 -26.69 9.87
CA SER A 548 17.77 -26.07 9.14
C SER A 548 16.99 -27.12 8.35
N LYS A 549 15.66 -26.95 8.30
CA LYS A 549 14.78 -27.69 7.41
C LYS A 549 13.79 -26.77 6.70
N VAL A 550 13.15 -27.28 5.65
CA VAL A 550 12.03 -26.59 5.01
C VAL A 550 10.81 -26.67 5.92
N ARG A 551 10.11 -25.54 6.09
CA ARG A 551 8.77 -25.47 6.68
C ARG A 551 7.81 -24.73 5.74
N ALA A 552 6.57 -25.19 5.70
CA ALA A 552 5.48 -24.56 4.96
C ALA A 552 4.64 -23.70 5.91
N TYR A 553 4.26 -22.50 5.47
CA TYR A 553 3.51 -21.52 6.24
C TYR A 553 2.26 -21.12 5.46
N PRO A 554 1.04 -21.45 5.95
CA PRO A 554 -0.20 -21.06 5.30
C PRO A 554 -0.47 -19.56 5.47
N LEU A 555 -1.26 -18.98 4.57
CA LEU A 555 -1.89 -17.68 4.81
C LEU A 555 -3.15 -17.83 5.68
N PRO A 556 -3.42 -16.87 6.58
CA PRO A 556 -4.51 -16.99 7.56
C PRO A 556 -5.91 -17.05 6.93
N ASP A 557 -6.14 -16.33 5.83
CA ASP A 557 -7.40 -16.30 5.08
C ASP A 557 -7.50 -17.39 3.99
N SER A 558 -6.44 -18.17 3.79
CA SER A 558 -6.35 -19.15 2.70
C SER A 558 -5.47 -20.35 3.11
N PRO A 559 -6.03 -21.35 3.83
CA PRO A 559 -5.25 -22.43 4.45
C PRO A 559 -4.62 -23.42 3.45
N ASP A 560 -4.96 -23.31 2.17
CA ASP A 560 -4.38 -24.08 1.07
C ASP A 560 -3.30 -23.29 0.30
N VAL A 561 -3.03 -22.02 0.68
CA VAL A 561 -1.98 -21.18 0.08
C VAL A 561 -0.78 -21.12 1.00
N TYR A 562 0.37 -21.59 0.52
CA TYR A 562 1.58 -21.74 1.31
C TYR A 562 2.76 -20.97 0.72
N GLY A 563 3.57 -20.38 1.61
CA GLY A 563 4.95 -20.02 1.34
C GLY A 563 5.92 -20.88 2.16
N PHE A 564 7.20 -20.88 1.81
CA PHE A 564 8.19 -21.78 2.40
C PHE A 564 9.37 -21.02 2.99
N LYS A 565 9.91 -21.53 4.10
CA LYS A 565 11.22 -21.10 4.63
C LYS A 565 12.18 -22.26 4.80
N TYR A 566 13.46 -22.03 4.56
CA TYR A 566 14.56 -22.91 4.95
C TYR A 566 15.42 -22.19 5.99
N GLY A 567 15.35 -22.64 7.25
CA GLY A 567 15.88 -21.87 8.37
C GLY A 567 15.24 -20.48 8.44
N PRO A 568 16.04 -19.38 8.50
CA PRO A 568 15.51 -18.01 8.54
C PRO A 568 15.08 -17.49 7.16
N LEU A 569 15.32 -18.24 6.08
CA LEU A 569 15.19 -17.72 4.72
C LEU A 569 13.85 -18.07 4.10
N VAL A 570 13.08 -17.07 3.70
CA VAL A 570 11.95 -17.23 2.78
C VAL A 570 12.47 -17.69 1.42
N LEU A 571 11.79 -18.69 0.86
CA LEU A 571 12.06 -19.21 -0.47
C LEU A 571 11.04 -18.64 -1.47
N SER A 572 11.52 -18.24 -2.64
CA SER A 572 10.66 -17.81 -3.77
C SER A 572 10.99 -18.58 -5.04
N ALA A 573 9.96 -18.97 -5.77
CA ALA A 573 10.10 -19.66 -7.05
C ALA A 573 10.55 -18.72 -8.16
N GLU A 574 11.42 -19.20 -9.04
CA GLU A 574 11.92 -18.50 -10.21
C GLU A 574 10.91 -18.55 -11.38
N LEU A 575 10.48 -17.39 -11.88
CA LEU A 575 9.45 -17.29 -12.94
C LEU A 575 9.93 -16.60 -14.23
N GLY A 576 11.24 -16.43 -14.39
CA GLY A 576 11.85 -15.89 -15.61
C GLY A 576 11.72 -14.36 -15.77
N LYS A 577 12.22 -13.85 -16.90
CA LYS A 577 12.44 -12.41 -17.16
C LYS A 577 11.45 -11.80 -18.16
N ASP A 578 10.38 -12.51 -18.46
CA ASP A 578 9.48 -12.16 -19.56
C ASP A 578 8.78 -10.82 -19.31
N ASP A 579 9.01 -9.86 -20.19
CA ASP A 579 8.28 -8.58 -20.27
C ASP A 579 8.17 -7.85 -18.92
N MET A 580 9.28 -7.70 -18.20
CA MET A 580 9.37 -6.99 -16.92
C MET A 580 9.22 -5.46 -17.10
N LYS A 581 8.01 -5.02 -17.47
CA LYS A 581 7.63 -3.61 -17.60
C LYS A 581 7.27 -3.00 -16.25
N THR A 582 7.62 -1.73 -16.08
CA THR A 582 7.31 -0.92 -14.90
C THR A 582 6.18 0.05 -15.20
N ASP A 583 5.54 0.52 -14.13
CA ASP A 583 4.57 1.61 -14.11
C ASP A 583 4.87 2.54 -12.92
N SER A 584 4.05 3.58 -12.74
CA SER A 584 4.16 4.53 -11.64
C SER A 584 2.87 4.60 -10.83
N THR A 585 2.99 4.92 -9.55
CA THR A 585 1.84 5.18 -8.68
C THR A 585 2.17 6.23 -7.62
N GLY A 586 1.11 6.83 -7.05
CA GLY A 586 1.20 7.92 -6.08
C GLY A 586 2.14 9.01 -6.55
N MET A 587 3.05 9.42 -5.65
CA MET A 587 4.08 10.41 -5.98
C MET A 587 5.26 9.79 -6.73
N TRP A 588 5.03 9.29 -7.94
CA TRP A 588 6.09 8.78 -8.85
C TRP A 588 6.89 7.58 -8.32
N VAL A 589 6.26 6.75 -7.49
CA VAL A 589 6.83 5.48 -7.01
C VAL A 589 6.74 4.46 -8.14
N THR A 590 7.87 3.86 -8.49
CA THR A 590 7.93 2.91 -9.61
C THR A 590 7.56 1.51 -9.14
N ILE A 591 6.62 0.87 -9.84
CA ILE A 591 6.05 -0.45 -9.51
C ILE A 591 6.13 -1.40 -10.71
N PRO A 592 6.08 -2.72 -10.53
CA PRO A 592 6.00 -3.64 -11.66
C PRO A 592 4.57 -3.63 -12.24
N LYS A 593 4.44 -3.46 -13.55
CA LYS A 593 3.15 -3.19 -14.22
C LYS A 593 2.22 -4.40 -14.25
N GLU A 594 2.71 -5.52 -14.76
CA GLU A 594 1.88 -6.70 -15.05
C GLU A 594 2.34 -7.95 -14.30
N LYS A 595 1.34 -8.70 -13.83
CA LYS A 595 1.50 -10.06 -13.32
C LYS A 595 1.71 -11.03 -14.48
N LYS A 596 2.73 -11.90 -14.41
CA LYS A 596 2.90 -13.02 -15.35
C LYS A 596 3.22 -14.30 -14.60
N VAL A 597 2.26 -15.23 -14.62
CA VAL A 597 2.36 -16.60 -14.10
C VAL A 597 1.31 -17.45 -14.82
N SER A 598 1.64 -18.69 -15.17
CA SER A 598 0.72 -19.59 -15.89
C SER A 598 -0.46 -20.04 -15.02
N SER A 599 -0.19 -20.39 -13.76
CA SER A 599 -1.20 -20.66 -12.73
C SER A 599 -0.54 -20.51 -11.35
N GLU A 600 -1.27 -20.00 -10.36
CA GLU A 600 -0.84 -20.03 -8.96
C GLU A 600 -1.25 -21.33 -8.25
N THR A 601 -2.02 -22.19 -8.92
CA THR A 601 -2.50 -23.45 -8.34
C THR A 601 -1.61 -24.62 -8.74
N ILE A 602 -1.13 -25.34 -7.75
CA ILE A 602 -0.28 -26.51 -7.84
C ILE A 602 -1.09 -27.74 -7.45
N LYS A 603 -1.19 -28.71 -8.37
CA LYS A 603 -1.80 -30.02 -8.10
C LYS A 603 -0.74 -30.96 -7.55
N ILE A 604 -1.06 -31.62 -6.45
CA ILE A 604 -0.28 -32.74 -5.91
C ILE A 604 -0.45 -33.94 -6.84
N SER A 605 0.65 -34.62 -7.19
CA SER A 605 0.64 -35.73 -8.15
C SER A 605 0.17 -37.06 -7.52
N LYS A 606 0.37 -37.26 -6.22
CA LYS A 606 -0.02 -38.50 -5.53
C LYS A 606 -1.54 -38.56 -5.31
N GLN A 607 -2.17 -39.61 -5.81
CA GLN A 607 -3.61 -39.82 -5.66
C GLN A 607 -3.98 -40.04 -4.18
N GLY A 608 -5.00 -39.32 -3.70
CA GLY A 608 -5.51 -39.44 -2.33
C GLY A 608 -4.68 -38.76 -1.24
N GLN A 609 -3.56 -38.11 -1.57
CA GLN A 609 -2.80 -37.32 -0.60
C GLN A 609 -3.48 -35.96 -0.38
N SER A 610 -3.70 -35.58 0.89
CA SER A 610 -4.24 -34.27 1.25
C SER A 610 -3.15 -33.19 1.22
N VAL A 611 -3.54 -31.93 1.06
CA VAL A 611 -2.62 -30.77 1.13
C VAL A 611 -1.88 -30.76 2.46
N ALA A 612 -2.59 -30.94 3.59
CA ALA A 612 -1.98 -31.00 4.91
C ALA A 612 -0.92 -32.12 5.04
N SER A 613 -1.19 -33.31 4.51
CA SER A 613 -0.21 -34.42 4.51
C SER A 613 1.02 -34.07 3.69
N PHE A 614 0.84 -33.49 2.49
CA PHE A 614 1.93 -33.07 1.61
C PHE A 614 2.80 -31.98 2.27
N MET A 615 2.18 -31.02 2.98
CA MET A 615 2.91 -29.97 3.70
C MET A 615 3.68 -30.49 4.92
N ASN A 616 3.14 -31.48 5.63
CA ASN A 616 3.86 -32.17 6.71
C ASN A 616 5.10 -32.92 6.17
N GLU A 617 5.01 -33.43 4.94
CA GLU A 617 6.06 -34.16 4.22
C GLU A 617 6.91 -33.24 3.32
N ILE A 618 6.81 -31.91 3.46
CA ILE A 618 7.38 -30.95 2.48
C ILE A 618 8.89 -31.11 2.24
N ASN A 619 9.67 -31.62 3.21
CA ASN A 619 11.11 -31.85 3.02
C ASN A 619 11.42 -33.00 2.04
N GLU A 620 10.46 -33.90 1.79
CA GLU A 620 10.56 -34.95 0.77
C GLU A 620 10.25 -34.40 -0.63
N HIS A 621 9.44 -33.32 -0.71
CA HIS A 621 8.93 -32.78 -1.96
C HIS A 621 9.66 -31.51 -2.42
N LEU A 622 10.10 -30.63 -1.51
CA LEU A 622 10.88 -29.43 -1.81
C LEU A 622 12.36 -29.69 -1.52
N VAL A 623 12.99 -30.42 -2.44
CA VAL A 623 14.31 -31.04 -2.23
C VAL A 623 15.44 -30.07 -2.57
N ARG A 624 16.37 -29.88 -1.62
CA ARG A 624 17.58 -29.09 -1.82
C ARG A 624 18.52 -29.74 -2.83
N GLY A 625 19.03 -28.95 -3.78
CA GLY A 625 20.06 -29.36 -4.73
C GLY A 625 21.45 -29.48 -4.09
N SER A 626 22.37 -30.16 -4.77
CA SER A 626 23.72 -30.45 -4.24
C SER A 626 24.64 -29.22 -4.13
N ASN A 627 24.36 -28.17 -4.92
CA ASN A 627 25.21 -26.98 -5.02
C ASN A 627 24.41 -25.73 -4.59
N GLY A 628 24.58 -25.30 -3.34
CA GLY A 628 23.97 -24.07 -2.82
C GLY A 628 22.55 -24.22 -2.26
N LEU A 629 21.84 -23.10 -2.18
CA LEU A 629 20.47 -23.00 -1.66
C LEU A 629 19.46 -22.90 -2.81
N THR A 630 19.34 -23.99 -3.55
CA THR A 630 18.33 -24.15 -4.60
C THR A 630 17.45 -25.35 -4.25
N PHE A 631 16.14 -25.22 -4.35
CA PHE A 631 15.18 -26.24 -3.95
C PHE A 631 14.24 -26.54 -5.12
N THR A 632 14.08 -27.81 -5.47
CA THR A 632 13.16 -28.23 -6.53
C THR A 632 11.90 -28.81 -5.91
N LEU A 633 10.74 -28.27 -6.28
CA LEU A 633 9.45 -28.86 -5.93
C LEU A 633 9.14 -30.04 -6.85
N ASN A 634 9.02 -31.23 -6.26
CA ASN A 634 8.70 -32.48 -6.92
C ASN A 634 7.26 -32.91 -6.59
N ASP A 635 6.83 -34.02 -7.18
CA ASP A 635 5.53 -34.67 -6.91
C ASP A 635 4.31 -33.76 -7.09
N THR A 636 4.41 -32.81 -8.03
CA THR A 636 3.33 -31.91 -8.41
C THR A 636 3.24 -31.80 -9.94
N ASN A 637 2.18 -31.17 -10.45
CA ASN A 637 1.97 -30.98 -11.89
C ASN A 637 2.90 -29.94 -12.52
N THR A 638 3.58 -29.13 -11.71
CA THR A 638 4.53 -28.10 -12.17
C THR A 638 5.87 -28.31 -11.48
N LYS A 639 6.96 -28.12 -12.21
CA LYS A 639 8.30 -28.22 -11.64
C LYS A 639 8.84 -26.82 -11.39
N LEU A 640 8.78 -26.38 -10.14
CA LEU A 640 9.27 -25.07 -9.72
C LEU A 640 10.62 -25.19 -9.00
N THR A 641 11.49 -24.22 -9.25
CA THR A 641 12.78 -24.07 -8.57
C THR A 641 12.70 -22.86 -7.66
N PHE A 642 13.02 -23.04 -6.38
CA PHE A 642 12.99 -22.02 -5.35
C PHE A 642 14.40 -21.66 -4.89
N THR A 643 14.64 -20.39 -4.61
CA THR A 643 15.88 -19.87 -4.03
C THR A 643 15.56 -18.89 -2.89
N PRO A 644 16.52 -18.59 -1.99
CA PRO A 644 16.37 -17.55 -0.98
C PRO A 644 15.90 -16.23 -1.59
N HIS A 645 14.81 -15.67 -1.06
CA HIS A 645 14.13 -14.53 -1.65
C HIS A 645 15.03 -13.28 -1.79
N TYR A 646 15.95 -13.07 -0.85
CA TYR A 646 16.91 -11.96 -0.93
C TYR A 646 17.93 -12.11 -2.07
N LYS A 647 18.19 -13.33 -2.54
CA LYS A 647 19.01 -13.59 -3.74
C LYS A 647 18.23 -13.39 -5.04
N GLN A 648 16.91 -13.22 -4.98
CA GLN A 648 16.06 -13.05 -6.15
C GLN A 648 15.91 -11.56 -6.52
N TYR A 649 16.74 -11.06 -7.44
CA TYR A 649 16.75 -9.63 -7.82
C TYR A 649 16.64 -9.35 -9.33
N GLN A 650 16.77 -10.36 -10.20
CA GLN A 650 16.85 -10.16 -11.65
C GLN A 650 15.63 -10.65 -12.46
N GLN A 651 14.62 -11.23 -11.82
CA GLN A 651 13.52 -11.92 -12.52
C GLN A 651 12.24 -11.91 -11.69
N ARG A 652 11.15 -12.37 -12.32
CA ARG A 652 9.86 -12.58 -11.67
C ARG A 652 9.93 -13.69 -10.64
N TYR A 653 9.09 -13.60 -9.62
CA TYR A 653 9.07 -14.58 -8.53
C TYR A 653 7.68 -14.89 -8.00
N GLY A 654 7.56 -16.02 -7.28
CA GLY A 654 6.37 -16.39 -6.53
C GLY A 654 6.72 -16.93 -5.14
N ILE A 655 6.23 -16.29 -4.08
CA ILE A 655 6.41 -16.76 -2.69
C ILE A 655 5.27 -17.70 -2.30
N TYR A 656 4.03 -17.33 -2.62
CA TYR A 656 2.82 -18.03 -2.20
C TYR A 656 2.19 -18.79 -3.35
N TRP A 657 1.77 -20.02 -3.08
CA TRP A 657 1.20 -20.95 -4.06
C TRP A 657 0.02 -21.70 -3.46
N LYS A 658 -1.08 -21.83 -4.21
CA LYS A 658 -2.26 -22.60 -3.80
C LYS A 658 -2.04 -24.07 -4.11
N PHE A 659 -2.22 -24.97 -3.15
CA PHE A 659 -2.09 -26.41 -3.36
C PHE A 659 -3.45 -27.09 -3.37
N VAL A 660 -3.64 -28.07 -4.26
CA VAL A 660 -4.85 -28.89 -4.30
C VAL A 660 -4.54 -30.38 -4.46
N PRO A 661 -5.36 -31.30 -3.92
CA PRO A 661 -5.20 -32.74 -4.12
C PRO A 661 -5.33 -33.17 -5.59
N ASN A 662 -4.75 -34.33 -5.93
CA ASN A 662 -4.96 -34.95 -7.23
C ASN A 662 -6.46 -35.27 -7.45
N GLY A 663 -6.95 -35.14 -8.68
CA GLY A 663 -8.35 -35.36 -9.04
C GLY A 663 -9.25 -34.17 -8.73
N THR A 664 -8.76 -33.13 -8.05
CA THR A 664 -9.45 -31.85 -7.95
C THR A 664 -9.62 -31.31 -9.36
N VAL A 665 -10.88 -31.24 -9.80
CA VAL A 665 -11.24 -30.49 -11.00
C VAL A 665 -10.96 -29.04 -10.64
N ILE A 666 -9.80 -28.55 -11.09
CA ILE A 666 -9.59 -27.12 -11.17
C ILE A 666 -10.42 -26.72 -12.39
N GLU A 667 -11.69 -26.42 -12.15
CA GLU A 667 -12.38 -25.48 -13.01
C GLU A 667 -11.64 -24.17 -12.76
N GLU A 668 -10.56 -23.94 -13.51
CA GLU A 668 -10.21 -22.56 -13.82
C GLU A 668 -11.42 -22.12 -14.64
N LYS A 669 -12.46 -21.62 -13.98
CA LYS A 669 -13.49 -20.84 -14.65
C LYS A 669 -12.70 -19.67 -15.20
N LEU A 670 -12.24 -19.83 -16.44
CA LEU A 670 -11.45 -18.83 -17.11
C LEU A 670 -12.30 -17.57 -17.01
N PRO A 671 -11.76 -16.50 -16.40
CA PRO A 671 -12.57 -15.34 -16.11
C PRO A 671 -13.20 -14.88 -17.42
N ARG A 672 -14.50 -14.62 -17.41
CA ARG A 672 -15.28 -14.23 -18.60
C ARG A 672 -14.72 -12.95 -19.25
N ALA A 673 -13.93 -12.18 -18.50
CA ALA A 673 -13.07 -11.15 -19.04
C ALA A 673 -11.74 -11.08 -18.28
N LYS A 674 -10.66 -10.77 -18.99
CA LYS A 674 -9.43 -10.29 -18.36
C LYS A 674 -9.63 -8.82 -17.99
N THR A 675 -9.50 -8.50 -16.72
CA THR A 675 -9.55 -7.11 -16.24
C THR A 675 -8.15 -6.68 -15.82
N SER A 676 -7.73 -5.50 -16.26
CA SER A 676 -6.55 -4.81 -15.74
C SER A 676 -6.94 -3.41 -15.31
N VAL A 677 -6.51 -3.02 -14.12
CA VAL A 677 -6.63 -1.66 -13.64
C VAL A 677 -5.70 -0.77 -14.47
N THR A 678 -6.26 0.22 -15.16
CA THR A 678 -5.49 1.22 -15.92
C THR A 678 -5.11 2.39 -15.04
N ASP A 679 -5.96 2.72 -14.07
CA ASP A 679 -5.74 3.84 -13.16
C ASP A 679 -6.51 3.69 -11.85
N THR A 680 -6.05 4.35 -10.80
CA THR A 680 -6.68 4.35 -9.48
C THR A 680 -6.50 5.67 -8.76
N VAL A 681 -7.59 6.14 -8.15
CA VAL A 681 -7.55 7.26 -7.20
C VAL A 681 -8.15 6.82 -5.86
N GLN A 682 -7.62 7.35 -4.75
CA GLN A 682 -8.04 7.03 -3.40
C GLN A 682 -8.81 8.21 -2.76
N PRO A 683 -10.16 8.23 -2.76
CA PRO A 683 -10.92 9.38 -2.29
C PRO A 683 -10.70 9.70 -0.81
N GLY A 684 -10.59 10.99 -0.50
CA GLY A 684 -10.31 11.52 0.84
C GLY A 684 -8.81 11.64 1.16
N TYR A 685 -7.94 11.08 0.33
CA TYR A 685 -6.49 11.12 0.50
C TYR A 685 -5.86 12.07 -0.53
N GLY A 686 -5.76 13.35 -0.17
CA GLY A 686 -5.43 14.45 -1.10
C GLY A 686 -4.15 14.27 -1.92
N GLN A 687 -3.20 13.45 -1.46
CA GLN A 687 -2.01 13.07 -2.23
C GLN A 687 -2.32 12.34 -3.53
N TYR A 688 -3.24 11.37 -3.51
CA TYR A 688 -3.60 10.57 -4.69
C TYR A 688 -4.70 11.25 -5.51
N GLU A 689 -5.43 12.20 -4.92
CA GLU A 689 -6.52 12.90 -5.60
C GLU A 689 -6.04 14.09 -6.43
N SER A 690 -5.06 14.84 -5.93
CA SER A 690 -4.59 16.09 -6.57
C SER A 690 -3.29 15.94 -7.35
N ASP A 691 -2.84 14.72 -7.65
CA ASP A 691 -1.65 14.52 -8.47
C ASP A 691 -1.81 15.06 -9.90
N ASN A 692 -0.70 15.16 -10.63
CA ASN A 692 -0.69 15.77 -11.96
C ASN A 692 -1.55 15.00 -12.98
N LEU A 693 -1.82 13.72 -12.74
CA LEU A 693 -2.72 12.91 -13.54
C LEU A 693 -4.16 13.21 -13.16
N HIS A 694 -4.53 12.94 -11.91
CA HIS A 694 -5.91 13.01 -11.42
C HIS A 694 -6.47 14.43 -11.32
N GLY A 695 -5.64 15.38 -10.87
CA GLY A 695 -5.96 16.81 -10.83
C GLY A 695 -7.33 17.12 -10.23
N MET A 696 -7.66 16.57 -9.06
CA MET A 696 -8.98 16.70 -8.45
C MET A 696 -9.47 18.15 -8.44
N VAL A 697 -10.69 18.34 -8.93
CA VAL A 697 -11.45 19.59 -8.79
C VAL A 697 -12.64 19.33 -7.89
N GLU A 698 -12.89 20.23 -6.94
CA GLU A 698 -13.97 20.04 -5.98
C GLU A 698 -14.67 21.32 -5.55
N VAL A 699 -15.95 21.18 -5.23
CA VAL A 699 -16.79 22.24 -4.64
C VAL A 699 -17.62 21.62 -3.53
N GLY A 700 -17.53 22.16 -2.32
CA GLY A 700 -18.44 21.78 -1.22
C GLY A 700 -18.32 20.32 -0.80
N THR A 701 -17.12 19.76 -0.71
CA THR A 701 -16.84 18.35 -0.39
C THR A 701 -16.18 18.18 0.98
N VAL A 702 -16.06 16.93 1.42
CA VAL A 702 -15.27 16.54 2.60
C VAL A 702 -14.52 15.25 2.30
N GLY A 703 -13.19 15.28 2.45
CA GLY A 703 -12.33 14.11 2.48
C GLY A 703 -12.03 13.67 3.92
N VAL A 704 -12.00 12.35 4.17
CA VAL A 704 -11.78 11.77 5.50
C VAL A 704 -10.84 10.56 5.41
N THR A 705 -9.95 10.41 6.38
CA THR A 705 -8.94 9.32 6.45
C THR A 705 -8.96 8.53 7.77
N ASN A 706 -9.82 8.89 8.74
CA ASN A 706 -9.78 8.35 10.11
C ASN A 706 -10.52 7.00 10.31
N ASP A 707 -11.25 6.51 9.29
CA ASP A 707 -12.06 5.28 9.32
C ASP A 707 -12.34 4.77 7.89
N SER A 708 -11.31 4.23 7.23
CA SER A 708 -11.20 4.08 5.75
C SER A 708 -11.25 5.43 5.02
N THR A 709 -10.56 5.52 3.88
CA THR A 709 -10.50 6.77 3.12
C THR A 709 -11.82 6.98 2.39
N TYR A 710 -12.40 8.18 2.44
CA TYR A 710 -13.58 8.47 1.62
C TYR A 710 -13.75 9.96 1.35
N ARG A 711 -14.49 10.26 0.27
CA ARG A 711 -14.99 11.59 -0.06
C ARG A 711 -16.51 11.58 -0.22
N TYR A 712 -17.15 12.62 0.26
CA TYR A 712 -18.56 12.89 -0.01
C TYR A 712 -18.81 14.37 -0.25
N VAL A 713 -19.98 14.66 -0.80
CA VAL A 713 -20.37 15.97 -1.26
C VAL A 713 -21.43 16.55 -0.32
N LYS A 714 -21.27 17.81 0.07
CA LYS A 714 -22.29 18.60 0.77
C LYS A 714 -23.27 19.20 -0.23
N ASN A 715 -24.38 19.75 0.27
CA ASN A 715 -25.41 20.36 -0.57
C ASN A 715 -24.84 21.32 -1.64
N GLY A 716 -25.17 21.06 -2.91
CA GLY A 716 -24.80 21.89 -4.07
C GLY A 716 -23.35 21.71 -4.57
N GLY A 717 -22.61 20.76 -4.01
CA GLY A 717 -21.23 20.49 -4.38
C GLY A 717 -21.05 19.41 -5.45
N TRP A 718 -19.79 19.10 -5.75
CA TRP A 718 -19.33 17.97 -6.56
C TRP A 718 -17.81 17.80 -6.44
N PHE A 719 -17.27 16.66 -6.89
CA PHE A 719 -15.84 16.52 -7.18
C PHE A 719 -15.61 15.72 -8.46
N THR A 720 -14.49 15.99 -9.12
CA THR A 720 -14.08 15.36 -10.38
C THR A 720 -12.65 14.89 -10.30
N TYR A 721 -12.37 13.73 -10.87
CA TYR A 721 -11.01 13.25 -11.16
C TYR A 721 -10.84 13.04 -12.66
N ARG A 722 -9.68 13.38 -13.18
CA ARG A 722 -9.21 12.86 -14.47
C ARG A 722 -8.70 11.45 -14.25
N MET A 723 -9.12 10.49 -15.06
CA MET A 723 -8.69 9.10 -14.92
C MET A 723 -8.10 8.58 -16.22
N ALA A 724 -6.92 7.97 -16.14
CA ALA A 724 -6.26 7.36 -17.28
C ALA A 724 -6.98 6.10 -17.76
N VAL A 725 -7.12 6.01 -19.08
CA VAL A 725 -7.82 4.92 -19.77
C VAL A 725 -6.89 4.23 -20.76
N ASP A 726 -7.19 2.96 -21.05
CA ASP A 726 -6.59 2.23 -22.16
C ASP A 726 -7.55 2.28 -23.36
N GLU A 727 -7.29 3.16 -24.31
CA GLU A 727 -8.10 3.31 -25.53
C GLU A 727 -8.10 2.06 -26.42
N THR A 728 -7.16 1.14 -26.21
CA THR A 728 -7.10 -0.13 -26.95
C THR A 728 -7.96 -1.22 -26.33
N ALA A 729 -8.46 -1.00 -25.10
CA ALA A 729 -9.30 -1.96 -24.41
C ALA A 729 -10.68 -2.08 -25.09
N PRO A 730 -11.18 -3.31 -25.34
CA PRO A 730 -12.53 -3.48 -25.89
C PRO A 730 -13.61 -2.84 -25.01
N GLN A 731 -13.43 -2.94 -23.69
CA GLN A 731 -14.34 -2.36 -22.70
C GLN A 731 -13.58 -1.57 -21.64
N LEU A 732 -14.19 -0.49 -21.16
CA LEU A 732 -13.77 0.29 -19.99
C LEU A 732 -14.88 0.23 -18.95
N ARG A 733 -14.46 0.12 -17.70
CA ARG A 733 -15.36 0.06 -16.54
C ARG A 733 -14.79 0.91 -15.42
N LEU A 734 -15.66 1.71 -14.80
CA LEU A 734 -15.36 2.39 -13.56
C LEU A 734 -15.86 1.52 -12.40
N ARG A 735 -14.98 1.19 -11.45
CA ARG A 735 -15.34 0.48 -10.21
C ARG A 735 -15.25 1.44 -9.04
N VAL A 736 -16.40 1.70 -8.41
CA VAL A 736 -16.58 2.67 -7.33
C VAL A 736 -16.95 1.94 -6.04
N LYS A 737 -16.20 2.13 -4.96
CA LYS A 737 -16.51 1.51 -3.66
C LYS A 737 -17.46 2.38 -2.84
N LEU A 738 -18.54 1.76 -2.35
CA LEU A 738 -19.62 2.42 -1.59
C LEU A 738 -19.91 1.67 -0.29
N ARG A 739 -20.58 2.34 0.67
CA ARG A 739 -20.93 1.77 1.97
C ARG A 739 -22.41 1.42 2.08
N LYS A 740 -22.70 0.24 2.64
CA LYS A 740 -24.06 -0.16 2.99
C LYS A 740 -24.71 0.77 4.02
N THR A 741 -23.91 1.35 4.92
CA THR A 741 -24.41 2.32 5.92
C THR A 741 -24.88 3.64 5.31
N ASP A 742 -24.57 3.90 4.04
CA ASP A 742 -25.09 5.03 3.27
C ASP A 742 -26.33 4.66 2.43
N ASN A 743 -26.93 3.47 2.61
CA ASN A 743 -28.25 3.18 2.04
C ASN A 743 -29.26 4.28 2.41
N GLY A 744 -30.06 4.71 1.44
CA GLY A 744 -30.96 5.85 1.57
C GLY A 744 -30.34 7.21 1.20
N LYS A 745 -29.03 7.28 0.93
CA LYS A 745 -28.39 8.48 0.37
C LYS A 745 -28.35 8.41 -1.16
N SER A 746 -28.37 9.60 -1.77
CA SER A 746 -28.29 9.74 -3.23
C SER A 746 -26.84 9.82 -3.71
N LEU A 747 -26.57 9.35 -4.92
CA LEU A 747 -25.30 9.56 -5.60
C LEU A 747 -25.54 9.67 -7.11
N ARG A 748 -24.75 10.47 -7.78
CA ARG A 748 -24.71 10.59 -9.24
C ARG A 748 -23.25 10.55 -9.68
N VAL A 749 -22.97 9.64 -10.61
CA VAL A 749 -21.64 9.43 -11.22
C VAL A 749 -21.74 9.72 -12.71
N ARG A 750 -20.88 10.61 -13.20
CA ARG A 750 -20.85 11.05 -14.60
C ARG A 750 -19.46 10.89 -15.21
N VAL A 751 -19.42 10.66 -16.51
CA VAL A 751 -18.23 10.84 -17.36
C VAL A 751 -18.57 11.89 -18.41
N GLY A 752 -17.91 13.05 -18.34
CA GLY A 752 -18.36 14.23 -19.08
C GLY A 752 -19.84 14.55 -18.83
N ASP A 753 -20.64 14.54 -19.90
CA ASP A 753 -22.09 14.75 -19.85
C ASP A 753 -22.90 13.49 -19.52
N ALA A 754 -22.30 12.31 -19.67
CA ALA A 754 -22.98 11.04 -19.56
C ALA A 754 -23.18 10.64 -18.09
N VAL A 755 -24.43 10.42 -17.69
CA VAL A 755 -24.75 9.82 -16.39
C VAL A 755 -24.56 8.31 -16.48
N LEU A 756 -23.51 7.80 -15.84
CA LEU A 756 -23.27 6.36 -15.74
C LEU A 756 -24.13 5.72 -14.63
N TRP A 757 -24.39 6.49 -13.58
CA TRP A 757 -25.24 6.07 -12.46
C TRP A 757 -25.88 7.27 -11.77
N ALA A 758 -27.14 7.14 -11.39
CA ALA A 758 -27.90 8.13 -10.64
C ALA A 758 -28.98 7.43 -9.83
N GLY A 759 -29.05 7.71 -8.53
CA GLY A 759 -30.15 7.22 -7.70
C GLY A 759 -29.84 7.19 -6.21
N THR A 760 -30.71 6.52 -5.47
CA THR A 760 -30.56 6.27 -4.03
C THR A 760 -29.98 4.89 -3.80
N LEU A 761 -29.00 4.78 -2.91
CA LEU A 761 -28.39 3.49 -2.57
C LEU A 761 -29.37 2.59 -1.80
N ASP A 762 -29.53 1.35 -2.26
CA ASP A 762 -30.34 0.32 -1.59
C ASP A 762 -29.67 -1.06 -1.70
N TYR A 763 -28.42 -1.15 -1.21
CA TYR A 763 -27.68 -2.41 -1.25
C TYR A 763 -28.19 -3.38 -0.19
N SER A 764 -28.74 -4.52 -0.64
CA SER A 764 -29.30 -5.57 0.23
C SER A 764 -28.29 -6.65 0.64
N GLY A 765 -27.08 -6.65 0.08
CA GLY A 765 -26.05 -7.66 0.38
C GLY A 765 -25.43 -7.52 1.77
N ASN A 766 -24.58 -8.48 2.14
CA ASN A 766 -24.05 -8.61 3.51
C ASN A 766 -22.73 -7.87 3.75
N LYS A 767 -22.13 -7.25 2.73
CA LYS A 767 -20.85 -6.52 2.86
C LYS A 767 -21.07 -5.08 3.34
N ASP A 768 -20.22 -4.61 4.25
CA ASP A 768 -20.25 -3.20 4.71
C ASP A 768 -19.80 -2.21 3.62
N VAL A 769 -18.82 -2.63 2.81
CA VAL A 769 -18.35 -1.93 1.61
C VAL A 769 -18.56 -2.85 0.41
N TYR A 770 -19.09 -2.31 -0.68
CA TYR A 770 -19.36 -3.05 -1.91
C TYR A 770 -18.93 -2.25 -3.15
N ASP A 771 -18.67 -2.98 -4.24
CA ASP A 771 -18.26 -2.39 -5.51
C ASP A 771 -19.51 -2.07 -6.35
N LEU A 772 -19.62 -0.82 -6.82
CA LEU A 772 -20.51 -0.40 -7.89
C LEU A 772 -19.73 -0.42 -9.21
N LEU A 773 -20.13 -1.32 -10.12
CA LEU A 773 -19.49 -1.52 -11.42
C LEU A 773 -20.24 -0.74 -12.50
N LEU A 774 -19.55 0.19 -13.15
CA LEU A 774 -20.14 1.12 -14.12
C LEU A 774 -19.41 0.99 -15.48
N PRO A 775 -19.93 0.18 -16.42
CA PRO A 775 -19.43 0.15 -17.79
C PRO A 775 -19.52 1.54 -18.43
N ILE A 776 -18.46 1.98 -19.10
CA ILE A 776 -18.43 3.25 -19.83
C ILE A 776 -18.80 2.96 -21.29
N PRO A 777 -19.92 3.47 -21.83
CA PRO A 777 -20.31 3.22 -23.23
C PRO A 777 -19.26 3.73 -24.23
N GLN A 778 -19.11 3.06 -25.38
CA GLN A 778 -18.08 3.41 -26.38
C GLN A 778 -18.25 4.85 -26.89
N ASP A 779 -19.47 5.29 -27.15
CA ASP A 779 -19.78 6.65 -27.59
C ASP A 779 -19.43 7.72 -26.54
N VAL A 780 -19.45 7.36 -25.26
CA VAL A 780 -18.99 8.24 -24.16
C VAL A 780 -17.47 8.30 -24.16
N ARG A 781 -16.78 7.18 -24.33
CA ARG A 781 -15.31 7.15 -24.42
C ARG A 781 -14.81 7.99 -25.58
N ASP A 782 -15.37 7.77 -26.78
CA ASP A 782 -14.94 8.42 -28.01
C ASP A 782 -15.08 9.95 -27.94
N ARG A 783 -16.07 10.46 -27.19
CA ARG A 783 -16.31 11.92 -27.06
C ARG A 783 -15.65 12.56 -25.85
N CYS A 784 -15.41 11.80 -24.78
CA CYS A 784 -14.91 12.33 -23.51
C CYS A 784 -13.41 12.11 -23.28
N THR A 785 -12.76 11.24 -24.07
CA THR A 785 -11.33 10.96 -23.90
C THR A 785 -10.47 12.05 -24.57
N TYR A 786 -9.41 12.48 -23.89
CA TYR A 786 -8.44 13.44 -24.41
C TYR A 786 -7.02 13.15 -23.91
N SER A 787 -6.01 13.64 -24.63
CA SER A 787 -4.61 13.47 -24.25
C SER A 787 -4.20 14.47 -23.16
N LEU A 788 -3.53 13.98 -22.12
CA LEU A 788 -2.91 14.76 -21.05
C LEU A 788 -1.46 14.31 -20.88
N THR A 789 -0.52 15.26 -20.87
CA THR A 789 0.83 14.98 -20.38
C THR A 789 0.89 15.22 -18.88
N ALA A 790 0.94 14.15 -18.10
CA ALA A 790 1.17 14.20 -16.66
C ALA A 790 2.55 13.61 -16.37
N ASP A 791 3.37 14.33 -15.61
CA ASP A 791 4.69 13.84 -15.17
C ASP A 791 5.63 13.39 -16.29
N GLY A 792 5.52 14.04 -17.45
CA GLY A 792 6.31 13.72 -18.65
C GLY A 792 5.86 12.46 -19.38
N THR A 793 4.77 11.83 -18.95
CA THR A 793 4.11 10.71 -19.62
C THR A 793 2.83 11.20 -20.28
N GLU A 794 2.58 10.75 -21.51
CA GLU A 794 1.32 11.02 -22.20
C GLU A 794 0.29 9.97 -21.78
N HIS A 795 -0.87 10.43 -21.34
CA HIS A 795 -2.01 9.61 -20.94
C HIS A 795 -3.22 9.99 -21.79
N SER A 796 -4.01 9.00 -22.18
CA SER A 796 -5.40 9.22 -22.59
C SER A 796 -6.24 9.23 -21.32
N VAL A 797 -6.99 10.30 -21.06
CA VAL A 797 -7.75 10.49 -19.82
C VAL A 797 -9.20 10.88 -20.11
N LEU A 798 -10.08 10.65 -19.14
CA LEU A 798 -11.44 11.18 -19.11
C LEU A 798 -11.80 11.71 -17.72
N ASP A 799 -12.81 12.59 -17.65
CA ASP A 799 -13.22 13.23 -16.39
C ASP A 799 -14.38 12.46 -15.75
N VAL A 800 -14.19 11.96 -14.52
CA VAL A 800 -15.21 11.26 -13.72
C VAL A 800 -15.70 12.18 -12.61
N THR A 801 -16.98 12.51 -12.60
CA THR A 801 -17.60 13.46 -11.66
C THR A 801 -18.60 12.79 -10.72
N PHE A 802 -18.53 13.13 -9.43
CA PHE A 802 -19.40 12.64 -8.37
C PHE A 802 -20.19 13.79 -7.74
N SER A 803 -21.49 13.58 -7.55
CA SER A 803 -22.42 14.58 -7.00
C SER A 803 -23.60 13.89 -6.31
N PRO A 804 -24.42 14.59 -5.49
CA PRO A 804 -25.74 14.10 -5.10
C PRO A 804 -26.65 13.98 -6.34
N ASP A 805 -27.52 12.98 -6.38
CA ASP A 805 -28.54 12.89 -7.44
C ASP A 805 -29.73 13.81 -7.18
N GLU A 806 -29.99 14.06 -5.89
CA GLU A 806 -31.06 14.93 -5.41
C GLU A 806 -30.50 16.31 -5.01
N GLU A 807 -31.08 17.35 -5.58
CA GLU A 807 -30.77 18.74 -5.23
C GLU A 807 -31.09 19.00 -3.75
N GLY A 808 -30.22 19.74 -3.05
CA GLY A 808 -30.42 20.04 -1.63
C GLY A 808 -29.84 19.01 -0.64
N LYS A 809 -29.32 17.87 -1.10
CA LYS A 809 -28.86 16.76 -0.23
C LYS A 809 -27.34 16.55 -0.28
N GLU A 810 -26.83 15.83 0.73
CA GLU A 810 -25.47 15.28 0.71
C GLU A 810 -25.42 14.00 -0.13
N SER A 811 -24.26 13.72 -0.74
CA SER A 811 -24.05 12.47 -1.47
C SER A 811 -23.77 11.30 -0.50
N ALA A 812 -23.93 10.07 -1.01
CA ALA A 812 -23.25 8.92 -0.42
C ALA A 812 -21.72 9.10 -0.48
N LYS A 813 -21.01 8.41 0.41
CA LYS A 813 -19.54 8.39 0.46
C LYS A 813 -18.97 7.47 -0.60
N VAL A 814 -18.03 8.00 -1.38
CA VAL A 814 -17.16 7.21 -2.24
C VAL A 814 -15.92 6.87 -1.44
N CYS A 815 -15.70 5.58 -1.21
CA CYS A 815 -14.75 5.08 -0.21
C CYS A 815 -13.57 4.35 -0.86
N ASP A 816 -12.53 4.13 -0.07
CA ASP A 816 -11.32 3.39 -0.39
C ASP A 816 -10.70 3.86 -1.71
N PHE A 817 -10.94 3.13 -2.79
CA PHE A 817 -10.40 3.39 -4.11
C PHE A 817 -11.49 3.41 -5.19
N ILE A 818 -11.27 4.25 -6.19
CA ILE A 818 -11.95 4.20 -7.48
C ILE A 818 -10.94 3.61 -8.47
N TYR A 819 -11.37 2.62 -9.25
CA TYR A 819 -10.55 1.98 -10.27
C TYR A 819 -11.11 2.28 -11.66
N MET A 820 -10.26 2.73 -12.57
CA MET A 820 -10.51 2.63 -14.00
C MET A 820 -9.95 1.29 -14.48
N GLU A 821 -10.77 0.52 -15.19
CA GLU A 821 -10.45 -0.84 -15.58
C GLU A 821 -10.61 -1.03 -17.09
N ALA A 822 -9.54 -1.50 -17.72
CA ALA A 822 -9.57 -2.11 -19.04
C ALA A 822 -10.09 -3.54 -18.92
N VAL A 823 -11.15 -3.83 -19.65
CA VAL A 823 -11.84 -5.12 -19.64
C VAL A 823 -11.74 -5.70 -21.05
N THR A 824 -11.13 -6.88 -21.14
CA THR A 824 -11.03 -7.67 -22.37
C THR A 824 -11.89 -8.93 -22.21
N PRO A 825 -13.12 -8.92 -22.74
CA PRO A 825 -14.01 -10.08 -22.69
C PRO A 825 -13.40 -11.30 -23.40
N ALA A 826 -13.69 -12.49 -22.89
CA ALA A 826 -13.38 -13.77 -23.55
C ALA A 826 -14.39 -14.13 -24.66
N TYR A 827 -15.32 -13.23 -24.95
CA TYR A 827 -16.44 -13.38 -25.89
C TYR A 827 -16.57 -12.12 -26.76
N GLU A 828 -17.17 -12.26 -27.93
CA GLU A 828 -17.40 -11.12 -28.82
C GLU A 828 -18.66 -10.34 -28.41
N THR A 829 -18.54 -9.02 -28.31
CA THR A 829 -19.64 -8.10 -27.96
C THR A 829 -20.00 -7.17 -29.12
N SER A 830 -21.23 -6.67 -29.12
CA SER A 830 -21.68 -5.59 -30.01
C SER A 830 -22.12 -4.38 -29.18
N SER A 831 -21.60 -3.20 -29.50
CA SER A 831 -22.00 -1.93 -28.87
C SER A 831 -23.45 -1.55 -29.13
N ASP A 832 -24.05 -2.07 -30.21
CA ASP A 832 -25.42 -1.76 -30.62
C ASP A 832 -26.46 -2.63 -29.90
N ILE A 833 -26.01 -3.50 -28.99
CA ILE A 833 -26.86 -4.42 -28.23
C ILE A 833 -26.64 -4.14 -26.74
N ALA A 834 -27.71 -3.85 -26.02
CA ALA A 834 -27.69 -3.73 -24.57
C ALA A 834 -27.69 -5.12 -23.92
N TYR A 835 -28.61 -5.99 -24.35
CA TYR A 835 -28.73 -7.37 -23.91
C TYR A 835 -29.01 -8.31 -25.09
N PHE A 836 -28.32 -9.45 -25.12
CA PHE A 836 -28.62 -10.58 -26.00
C PHE A 836 -28.97 -11.81 -25.17
N VAL A 837 -30.21 -12.28 -25.26
CA VAL A 837 -30.70 -13.44 -24.52
C VAL A 837 -31.02 -14.57 -25.50
N ASP A 838 -30.30 -15.68 -25.40
CA ASP A 838 -30.63 -16.93 -26.09
C ASP A 838 -31.46 -17.79 -25.11
N CYS A 839 -32.78 -17.73 -25.25
CA CYS A 839 -33.68 -18.28 -24.24
C CYS A 839 -33.67 -19.80 -24.33
N GLY A 840 -33.36 -20.47 -23.23
CA GLY A 840 -33.26 -21.92 -23.16
C GLY A 840 -31.90 -22.48 -23.60
N ASP A 841 -30.87 -21.65 -23.70
CA ASP A 841 -29.51 -22.08 -24.01
C ASP A 841 -28.92 -22.92 -22.87
N HIS A 842 -28.26 -24.03 -23.23
CA HIS A 842 -27.63 -24.97 -22.31
C HIS A 842 -26.16 -24.65 -22.05
N LYS A 843 -25.58 -23.77 -22.86
CA LYS A 843 -24.21 -23.27 -22.70
C LYS A 843 -24.21 -21.75 -22.79
N SER A 844 -24.64 -21.14 -21.70
CA SER A 844 -24.89 -19.70 -21.71
C SER A 844 -23.62 -18.84 -21.86
N ASP A 845 -22.44 -19.43 -21.88
CA ASP A 845 -21.16 -18.74 -22.01
C ASP A 845 -20.69 -18.56 -23.47
N THR A 846 -21.44 -19.03 -24.46
CA THR A 846 -21.13 -18.87 -25.89
C THR A 846 -22.29 -18.24 -26.66
N ALA A 847 -21.98 -17.42 -27.66
CA ALA A 847 -22.98 -16.92 -28.63
C ALA A 847 -22.77 -17.64 -29.97
N THR A 848 -23.85 -18.02 -30.64
CA THR A 848 -23.78 -18.83 -31.86
C THR A 848 -23.58 -18.00 -33.13
N GLY A 849 -22.68 -18.44 -34.01
CA GLY A 849 -22.57 -17.93 -35.37
C GLY A 849 -22.25 -16.42 -35.45
N LYS A 850 -23.20 -15.63 -35.95
CA LYS A 850 -23.05 -14.17 -36.09
C LYS A 850 -23.60 -13.39 -34.89
N ASP A 851 -24.18 -14.05 -33.90
CA ASP A 851 -24.70 -13.38 -32.72
C ASP A 851 -23.57 -12.91 -31.81
N ARG A 852 -23.83 -11.81 -31.09
CA ARG A 852 -22.85 -11.11 -30.26
C ARG A 852 -23.53 -10.72 -28.95
N PHE A 853 -22.80 -10.82 -27.84
CA PHE A 853 -23.29 -10.39 -26.55
C PHE A 853 -23.54 -8.89 -26.51
N GLY A 854 -24.47 -8.46 -25.65
CA GLY A 854 -24.66 -7.06 -25.36
C GLY A 854 -23.59 -6.52 -24.42
N ILE A 855 -23.52 -5.20 -24.30
CA ILE A 855 -22.56 -4.54 -23.39
C ILE A 855 -22.88 -4.77 -21.90
N TYR A 856 -24.09 -5.23 -21.58
CA TYR A 856 -24.53 -5.46 -20.19
C TYR A 856 -24.68 -6.93 -19.80
N ASN A 857 -24.38 -7.88 -20.68
CA ASN A 857 -24.38 -9.30 -20.30
C ASN A 857 -23.20 -10.09 -20.87
N SER A 858 -22.72 -11.01 -20.04
CA SER A 858 -21.62 -11.92 -20.31
C SER A 858 -22.07 -13.37 -20.49
N VAL A 859 -23.37 -13.65 -20.29
CA VAL A 859 -24.00 -14.94 -20.53
C VAL A 859 -25.32 -14.76 -21.28
N THR A 860 -25.75 -15.76 -22.06
CA THR A 860 -26.96 -15.67 -22.92
C THR A 860 -28.21 -15.96 -22.12
N GLU A 861 -28.08 -16.57 -20.94
CA GLU A 861 -29.18 -16.85 -20.03
C GLU A 861 -28.71 -17.01 -18.58
N GLN A 862 -29.49 -16.46 -17.64
CA GLN A 862 -29.32 -16.63 -16.20
C GLN A 862 -30.62 -16.30 -15.44
N LEU A 863 -30.65 -16.60 -14.14
CA LEU A 863 -31.66 -16.06 -13.22
C LEU A 863 -31.42 -14.57 -13.01
N TYR A 864 -32.49 -13.84 -12.69
CA TYR A 864 -32.41 -12.40 -12.40
C TYR A 864 -31.41 -12.11 -11.28
N GLY A 865 -30.31 -11.45 -11.62
CA GLY A 865 -29.21 -11.14 -10.72
C GLY A 865 -28.07 -10.44 -11.45
N PRO A 866 -27.00 -10.07 -10.73
CA PRO A 866 -25.89 -9.32 -11.30
C PRO A 866 -25.07 -10.18 -12.27
N ASP A 867 -24.82 -9.67 -13.47
CA ASP A 867 -23.87 -10.25 -14.42
C ASP A 867 -22.43 -10.19 -13.89
N GLU A 868 -21.66 -11.26 -14.11
CA GLU A 868 -20.29 -11.40 -13.60
C GLU A 868 -19.32 -10.33 -14.14
N VAL A 869 -19.51 -9.86 -15.38
CA VAL A 869 -18.60 -8.91 -16.04
C VAL A 869 -19.15 -7.49 -15.95
N SER A 870 -20.42 -7.28 -16.29
CA SER A 870 -21.00 -5.93 -16.33
C SER A 870 -21.46 -5.43 -14.97
N GLY A 871 -21.78 -6.33 -14.03
CA GLY A 871 -22.40 -6.02 -12.74
C GLY A 871 -23.88 -5.66 -12.81
N LYS A 872 -24.49 -5.60 -14.01
CA LYS A 872 -25.90 -5.23 -14.20
C LYS A 872 -26.84 -6.36 -13.84
N ASN A 873 -27.95 -6.02 -13.17
CA ASN A 873 -28.96 -7.01 -12.84
C ASN A 873 -29.81 -7.35 -14.06
N TRP A 874 -29.80 -8.61 -14.49
CA TRP A 874 -30.67 -9.08 -15.56
C TRP A 874 -30.92 -10.57 -15.47
N GLY A 875 -31.95 -11.05 -16.16
CA GLY A 875 -32.21 -12.48 -16.32
C GLY A 875 -33.67 -12.84 -16.10
N LEU A 876 -33.92 -14.15 -16.01
CA LEU A 876 -35.22 -14.76 -15.80
C LEU A 876 -35.73 -14.47 -14.37
N ILE A 877 -36.92 -13.88 -14.26
CA ILE A 877 -37.61 -13.66 -12.99
C ILE A 877 -38.48 -14.89 -12.71
N ASP A 878 -37.91 -15.86 -12.00
CA ASP A 878 -38.60 -17.08 -11.57
C ASP A 878 -37.96 -17.64 -10.29
N ASP A 879 -38.63 -18.58 -9.64
CA ASP A 879 -38.13 -19.27 -8.47
C ASP A 879 -37.17 -20.42 -8.85
N SER A 880 -35.95 -20.35 -8.31
CA SER A 880 -34.89 -21.34 -8.48
C SER A 880 -35.07 -22.62 -7.66
N THR A 881 -36.12 -22.73 -6.84
CA THR A 881 -36.30 -23.85 -5.89
C THR A 881 -36.54 -25.22 -6.54
N ASP A 882 -36.99 -25.27 -7.80
CA ASP A 882 -37.18 -26.52 -8.55
C ASP A 882 -35.96 -26.82 -9.43
N GLN A 883 -34.84 -27.15 -8.79
CA GLN A 883 -33.71 -27.76 -9.49
C GLN A 883 -34.00 -29.26 -9.66
N TYR A 884 -34.60 -29.62 -10.81
CA TYR A 884 -34.73 -30.96 -11.39
C TYR A 884 -35.91 -31.89 -10.96
N ASN A 885 -36.68 -32.34 -11.97
CA ASN A 885 -37.42 -33.62 -11.93
C ASN A 885 -37.41 -34.41 -13.27
N GLY A 886 -36.29 -34.40 -14.01
CA GLY A 886 -36.08 -35.26 -15.21
C GLY A 886 -34.67 -35.18 -15.83
N SER A 887 -34.01 -36.34 -16.06
CA SER A 887 -32.74 -36.61 -16.78
C SER A 887 -31.46 -35.79 -16.45
N SER A 888 -30.57 -36.39 -15.65
CA SER A 888 -29.34 -35.86 -15.02
C SER A 888 -28.15 -35.45 -15.92
N LYS A 889 -28.33 -34.77 -17.07
CA LYS A 889 -27.21 -34.48 -18.02
C LYS A 889 -27.24 -33.13 -18.76
N SER A 890 -27.93 -32.10 -18.29
CA SER A 890 -28.02 -30.80 -19.00
C SER A 890 -27.46 -29.65 -18.16
N GLY A 891 -26.83 -28.67 -18.82
CA GLY A 891 -26.32 -27.42 -18.23
C GLY A 891 -27.29 -26.23 -18.31
N GLY A 892 -28.51 -26.44 -18.80
CA GLY A 892 -29.52 -25.39 -18.98
C GLY A 892 -30.18 -24.93 -17.68
N LEU A 893 -30.81 -23.75 -17.73
CA LEU A 893 -31.48 -23.15 -16.57
C LEU A 893 -32.93 -23.67 -16.41
N TYR A 894 -33.18 -24.45 -15.36
CA TYR A 894 -34.51 -24.95 -14.99
C TYR A 894 -35.03 -24.24 -13.74
N THR A 895 -36.31 -23.89 -13.75
CA THR A 895 -36.98 -23.16 -12.66
C THR A 895 -38.35 -23.78 -12.35
N ALA A 896 -38.99 -23.31 -11.28
CA ALA A 896 -40.29 -23.82 -10.84
C ALA A 896 -41.38 -23.73 -11.92
N ASN A 897 -41.39 -22.66 -12.70
CA ASN A 897 -42.46 -22.39 -13.68
C ASN A 897 -41.99 -22.49 -15.14
N THR A 898 -40.69 -22.42 -15.43
CA THR A 898 -40.19 -22.43 -16.82
C THR A 898 -38.94 -23.29 -17.03
N TRP A 899 -38.92 -24.03 -18.14
CA TRP A 899 -37.87 -24.99 -18.50
C TRP A 899 -37.25 -24.62 -19.86
N CYS A 900 -35.96 -24.90 -20.04
CA CYS A 900 -35.31 -24.88 -21.36
C CYS A 900 -35.63 -26.17 -22.14
N ASP A 901 -35.52 -26.14 -23.47
CA ASP A 901 -35.74 -27.32 -24.30
C ASP A 901 -34.81 -28.48 -23.90
N GLU A 902 -35.39 -29.58 -23.41
CA GLU A 902 -34.65 -30.75 -22.93
C GLU A 902 -34.06 -31.58 -24.09
N ALA A 903 -34.54 -31.36 -25.32
CA ALA A 903 -34.09 -32.10 -26.50
C ALA A 903 -32.85 -31.47 -27.18
N ASN A 904 -32.55 -30.19 -26.90
CA ASN A 904 -31.46 -29.46 -27.52
C ASN A 904 -30.40 -29.04 -26.48
N THR A 905 -29.53 -29.98 -26.10
CA THR A 905 -28.45 -29.76 -25.13
C THR A 905 -27.10 -29.43 -25.77
N ALA A 906 -27.06 -29.27 -27.09
CA ALA A 906 -25.84 -29.00 -27.84
C ALA A 906 -25.53 -27.50 -27.89
N ASP A 907 -24.24 -27.17 -27.85
CA ASP A 907 -23.72 -25.81 -28.02
C ASP A 907 -23.70 -25.41 -29.50
N GLY A 908 -23.86 -24.12 -29.79
CA GLY A 908 -23.84 -23.59 -31.16
C GLY A 908 -25.14 -23.76 -31.94
N ALA A 909 -26.27 -23.97 -31.26
CA ALA A 909 -27.59 -23.93 -31.89
C ALA A 909 -27.95 -22.49 -32.30
N ASP A 910 -28.57 -22.32 -33.46
CA ASP A 910 -29.12 -21.01 -33.84
C ASP A 910 -30.16 -20.57 -32.81
N LYS A 911 -30.13 -19.29 -32.40
CA LYS A 911 -31.03 -18.72 -31.39
C LYS A 911 -32.53 -18.91 -31.67
N SER A 912 -32.93 -19.21 -32.91
CA SER A 912 -34.33 -19.53 -33.27
C SER A 912 -34.70 -21.01 -33.06
N ASN A 913 -33.74 -21.85 -32.69
CA ASN A 913 -33.91 -23.27 -32.41
C ASN A 913 -33.73 -23.60 -30.92
N SER A 914 -33.06 -22.73 -30.16
CA SER A 914 -33.14 -22.71 -28.70
C SER A 914 -34.48 -22.10 -28.27
N PHE A 915 -35.07 -22.60 -27.18
CA PHE A 915 -36.25 -21.98 -26.58
C PHE A 915 -36.44 -22.33 -25.10
N ARG A 916 -37.02 -21.39 -24.37
CA ARG A 916 -37.56 -21.56 -23.02
C ARG A 916 -39.08 -21.64 -23.07
N TYR A 917 -39.66 -22.53 -22.27
CA TYR A 917 -41.09 -22.75 -22.21
C TYR A 917 -41.68 -22.75 -20.81
N THR A 918 -42.96 -22.40 -20.70
CA THR A 918 -43.71 -22.54 -19.44
C THR A 918 -44.08 -24.00 -19.17
N LYS A 919 -43.74 -24.52 -17.99
CA LYS A 919 -43.93 -25.91 -17.53
C LYS A 919 -45.39 -26.39 -17.67
N ASN A 920 -45.61 -27.69 -17.78
CA ASN A 920 -46.91 -28.32 -18.03
C ASN A 920 -47.54 -27.91 -19.38
N GLN A 921 -46.74 -27.88 -20.43
CA GLN A 921 -47.07 -27.35 -21.76
C GLN A 921 -48.33 -27.90 -22.43
N TYR A 922 -48.81 -29.08 -22.02
CA TYR A 922 -50.02 -29.72 -22.57
C TYR A 922 -51.29 -29.47 -21.75
N GLU A 923 -51.18 -28.87 -20.55
CA GLU A 923 -52.33 -28.50 -19.74
C GLU A 923 -53.03 -27.26 -20.29
N ASN A 924 -54.37 -27.25 -20.22
CA ASN A 924 -55.22 -26.18 -20.75
C ASN A 924 -56.00 -25.50 -19.61
N ASN A 925 -56.55 -24.32 -19.89
CA ASN A 925 -57.25 -23.39 -18.99
C ASN A 925 -56.36 -22.85 -17.87
N ILE A 926 -55.08 -22.64 -18.17
CA ILE A 926 -54.08 -22.12 -17.22
C ILE A 926 -53.46 -20.86 -17.83
N ALA A 927 -53.55 -19.74 -17.12
CA ALA A 927 -52.82 -18.54 -17.48
C ALA A 927 -51.30 -18.81 -17.37
N ARG A 928 -50.56 -18.52 -18.44
CA ARG A 928 -49.12 -18.77 -18.55
C ARG A 928 -48.34 -17.47 -18.47
N HIS A 929 -47.34 -17.45 -17.62
CA HIS A 929 -46.47 -16.30 -17.36
C HIS A 929 -45.01 -16.70 -17.55
N LEU A 930 -44.23 -15.84 -18.18
CA LEU A 930 -42.77 -15.96 -18.31
C LEU A 930 -42.19 -14.54 -18.32
N ASP A 931 -41.30 -14.23 -17.39
CA ASP A 931 -40.87 -12.86 -17.10
C ASP A 931 -39.34 -12.74 -17.11
N TYR A 932 -38.81 -11.69 -17.74
CA TYR A 932 -37.40 -11.31 -17.68
C TYR A 932 -37.25 -9.89 -17.14
N GLY A 933 -36.17 -9.62 -16.41
CA GLY A 933 -35.80 -8.28 -15.93
C GLY A 933 -34.46 -7.84 -16.48
N PHE A 934 -34.30 -6.53 -16.67
CA PHE A 934 -33.09 -5.91 -17.22
C PHE A 934 -32.84 -4.54 -16.59
N GLU A 935 -31.66 -4.34 -16.01
CA GLU A 935 -31.18 -3.04 -15.59
C GLU A 935 -30.61 -2.28 -16.79
N LEU A 936 -31.16 -1.10 -17.08
CA LEU A 936 -30.83 -0.30 -18.28
C LEU A 936 -30.78 1.18 -17.91
N PRO A 937 -29.89 1.99 -18.50
CA PRO A 937 -30.01 3.44 -18.41
C PRO A 937 -31.38 3.94 -18.88
N ASN A 938 -31.77 5.14 -18.44
CA ASN A 938 -32.96 5.78 -18.94
C ASN A 938 -32.80 6.11 -20.42
N GLY A 939 -33.80 5.78 -21.23
CA GLY A 939 -33.72 5.92 -22.69
C GLY A 939 -34.83 5.19 -23.43
N THR A 940 -34.73 5.20 -24.76
CA THR A 940 -35.66 4.47 -25.63
C THR A 940 -34.94 3.28 -26.25
N TYR A 941 -35.55 2.09 -26.16
CA TYR A 941 -34.98 0.83 -26.60
C TYR A 941 -35.92 0.09 -27.55
N SER A 942 -35.36 -0.61 -28.53
CA SER A 942 -36.05 -1.62 -29.33
C SER A 942 -35.90 -2.96 -28.63
N VAL A 943 -37.01 -3.67 -28.44
CA VAL A 943 -37.03 -5.03 -27.92
C VAL A 943 -37.48 -5.95 -29.05
N GLU A 944 -36.57 -6.79 -29.54
CA GLU A 944 -36.83 -7.82 -30.55
C GLU A 944 -36.95 -9.19 -29.85
N MET A 945 -37.95 -9.98 -30.24
CA MET A 945 -38.22 -11.31 -29.69
C MET A 945 -38.61 -12.28 -30.80
N CYS A 946 -38.40 -13.57 -30.54
CA CYS A 946 -38.86 -14.65 -31.41
C CYS A 946 -39.55 -15.73 -30.58
N PHE A 947 -40.63 -16.30 -31.12
CA PHE A 947 -41.43 -17.33 -30.46
C PHE A 947 -41.62 -18.54 -31.37
N CYS A 948 -41.82 -19.71 -30.76
CA CYS A 948 -42.01 -20.96 -31.49
C CYS A 948 -43.17 -21.80 -30.95
N ASP A 949 -43.68 -22.71 -31.77
CA ASP A 949 -44.65 -23.74 -31.39
C ASP A 949 -44.15 -25.14 -31.78
N PRO A 950 -43.17 -25.69 -31.04
CA PRO A 950 -42.54 -26.96 -31.38
C PRO A 950 -43.51 -28.15 -31.20
N TRP A 951 -44.60 -27.96 -30.44
CA TRP A 951 -45.50 -29.05 -30.04
C TRP A 951 -46.98 -28.83 -30.41
N GLY A 952 -47.34 -27.74 -31.10
CA GLY A 952 -48.73 -27.42 -31.44
C GLY A 952 -49.56 -26.88 -30.26
N CYS A 953 -48.92 -26.55 -29.14
CA CYS A 953 -49.55 -26.15 -27.88
C CYS A 953 -49.12 -24.76 -27.35
N SER A 954 -48.42 -23.97 -28.17
CA SER A 954 -48.05 -22.57 -27.91
C SER A 954 -48.58 -21.64 -28.99
N LYS A 955 -49.47 -20.71 -28.64
CA LYS A 955 -50.08 -19.80 -29.61
C LYS A 955 -50.26 -18.40 -29.06
N ASN A 956 -49.80 -17.42 -29.84
CA ASN A 956 -50.13 -16.00 -29.73
C ASN A 956 -49.89 -15.35 -28.35
N PRO A 957 -48.71 -15.49 -27.72
CA PRO A 957 -48.42 -14.75 -26.49
C PRO A 957 -48.44 -13.23 -26.73
N THR A 958 -48.82 -12.47 -25.71
CA THR A 958 -48.66 -11.01 -25.70
C THR A 958 -47.51 -10.63 -24.79
N ALA A 959 -46.61 -9.78 -25.27
CA ALA A 959 -45.45 -9.29 -24.53
C ALA A 959 -45.70 -7.85 -24.06
N TYR A 960 -45.57 -7.63 -22.75
CA TYR A 960 -45.70 -6.33 -22.10
C TYR A 960 -44.36 -5.89 -21.53
N ALA A 961 -44.09 -4.59 -21.55
CA ALA A 961 -43.05 -3.96 -20.76
C ALA A 961 -43.66 -3.45 -19.45
N ASN A 962 -43.00 -3.66 -18.32
CA ASN A 962 -43.33 -3.07 -17.02
C ASN A 962 -44.78 -3.30 -16.57
N LEU A 963 -45.32 -4.50 -16.82
CA LEU A 963 -46.70 -4.88 -16.49
C LEU A 963 -46.99 -4.64 -15.00
N GLY A 964 -48.07 -3.92 -14.71
CA GLY A 964 -48.47 -3.54 -13.36
C GLY A 964 -47.80 -2.27 -12.80
N LYS A 965 -46.98 -1.57 -13.59
CA LYS A 965 -46.38 -0.27 -13.25
C LYS A 965 -47.01 0.87 -14.05
N ASP A 966 -46.81 2.12 -13.60
CA ASP A 966 -47.25 3.32 -14.33
C ASP A 966 -46.63 3.45 -15.74
N SER A 967 -45.48 2.80 -15.95
CA SER A 967 -44.76 2.76 -17.23
C SER A 967 -45.13 1.56 -18.12
N GLU A 968 -46.22 0.84 -17.81
CA GLU A 968 -46.68 -0.31 -18.58
C GLU A 968 -46.93 0.04 -20.06
N SER A 969 -46.44 -0.80 -20.97
CA SER A 969 -46.74 -0.71 -22.39
C SER A 969 -46.75 -2.07 -23.07
N VAL A 970 -47.49 -2.20 -24.18
CA VAL A 970 -47.52 -3.42 -24.99
C VAL A 970 -46.36 -3.38 -25.98
N ILE A 971 -45.45 -4.35 -25.92
CA ILE A 971 -44.34 -4.49 -26.87
C ILE A 971 -44.88 -5.12 -28.16
N VAL A 972 -45.55 -6.28 -28.04
CA VAL A 972 -46.16 -7.01 -29.16
C VAL A 972 -47.43 -7.71 -28.69
N LYS A 973 -48.53 -7.55 -29.44
CA LYS A 973 -49.80 -8.24 -29.18
C LYS A 973 -49.96 -9.43 -30.12
N ASN A 974 -50.36 -10.59 -29.58
CA ASN A 974 -50.56 -11.82 -30.33
C ASN A 974 -49.35 -12.19 -31.20
N ALA A 975 -48.17 -12.31 -30.61
CA ALA A 975 -46.94 -12.60 -31.33
C ALA A 975 -47.03 -13.94 -32.11
N PRO A 976 -46.58 -13.99 -33.37
CA PRO A 976 -46.58 -15.22 -34.15
C PRO A 976 -45.60 -16.24 -33.54
N THR A 977 -45.99 -17.51 -33.53
CA THR A 977 -45.17 -18.63 -33.00
C THR A 977 -44.55 -19.47 -34.12
N ASP A 978 -44.38 -18.88 -35.30
CA ASP A 978 -43.80 -19.49 -36.51
C ASP A 978 -42.31 -19.16 -36.71
N LYS A 979 -41.63 -18.72 -35.64
CA LYS A 979 -40.23 -18.24 -35.63
C LYS A 979 -39.99 -16.91 -36.36
N THR A 980 -41.04 -16.16 -36.68
CA THR A 980 -40.90 -14.79 -37.17
C THR A 980 -40.49 -13.85 -36.04
N ALA A 981 -39.43 -13.07 -36.26
CA ALA A 981 -38.99 -12.03 -35.33
C ALA A 981 -40.04 -10.91 -35.23
N VAL A 982 -40.33 -10.47 -34.02
CA VAL A 982 -41.22 -9.33 -33.73
C VAL A 982 -40.50 -8.32 -32.86
N SER A 983 -40.86 -7.04 -32.97
CA SER A 983 -40.23 -6.00 -32.17
C SER A 983 -41.22 -4.90 -31.76
N GLY A 984 -40.87 -4.20 -30.67
CA GLY A 984 -41.57 -3.01 -30.19
C GLY A 984 -40.62 -2.07 -29.45
N ASN A 985 -40.97 -0.80 -29.38
CA ASN A 985 -40.16 0.22 -28.71
C ASN A 985 -40.66 0.44 -27.29
N VAL A 986 -39.74 0.53 -26.34
CA VAL A 986 -40.02 0.74 -24.91
C VAL A 986 -39.22 1.92 -24.38
N LYS A 987 -39.77 2.64 -23.40
CA LYS A 987 -39.09 3.75 -22.72
C LYS A 987 -38.77 3.34 -21.28
N VAL A 988 -37.51 3.50 -20.90
CA VAL A 988 -37.00 3.24 -19.54
C VAL A 988 -36.81 4.58 -18.82
N THR A 989 -37.37 4.70 -17.61
CA THR A 989 -37.38 5.96 -16.83
C THR A 989 -36.88 5.81 -15.39
N ASP A 990 -36.84 4.59 -14.88
CA ASP A 990 -36.46 4.23 -13.50
C ASP A 990 -35.24 3.29 -13.47
N GLY A 991 -34.48 3.23 -14.56
CA GLY A 991 -33.31 2.36 -14.66
C GLY A 991 -33.62 0.87 -14.87
N GLN A 992 -34.89 0.49 -15.04
CA GLN A 992 -35.32 -0.92 -15.10
C GLN A 992 -36.31 -1.18 -16.24
N LEU A 993 -36.20 -2.34 -16.86
CA LEU A 993 -37.16 -2.88 -17.82
C LEU A 993 -37.52 -4.31 -17.42
N THR A 994 -38.80 -4.58 -17.22
CA THR A 994 -39.29 -5.96 -17.12
C THR A 994 -40.12 -6.32 -18.35
N ILE A 995 -39.85 -7.48 -18.94
CA ILE A 995 -40.60 -8.04 -20.07
C ILE A 995 -41.47 -9.16 -19.53
N HIS A 996 -42.78 -9.04 -19.73
CA HIS A 996 -43.78 -9.98 -19.24
C HIS A 996 -44.51 -10.65 -20.40
N LEU A 997 -44.33 -11.95 -20.56
CA LEU A 997 -45.01 -12.74 -21.58
C LEU A 997 -46.27 -13.36 -20.99
N ARG A 998 -47.43 -13.13 -21.61
CA ARG A 998 -48.74 -13.60 -21.12
C ARG A 998 -49.50 -14.38 -22.19
N SER A 999 -50.09 -15.49 -21.78
CA SER A 999 -51.05 -16.28 -22.56
C SER A 999 -52.15 -16.78 -21.63
N GLU A 1000 -53.41 -16.76 -22.10
CA GLU A 1000 -54.58 -17.09 -21.25
C GLU A 1000 -54.76 -18.61 -21.02
N ASP A 1001 -54.12 -19.44 -21.86
CA ASP A 1001 -54.37 -20.89 -21.88
C ASP A 1001 -53.13 -21.68 -22.33
N LYS A 1002 -52.60 -21.33 -23.51
CA LYS A 1002 -51.53 -22.08 -24.19
C LYS A 1002 -50.15 -21.76 -23.65
N ALA A 1003 -49.25 -22.74 -23.71
CA ALA A 1003 -47.85 -22.58 -23.31
C ALA A 1003 -47.20 -21.39 -24.03
N ILE A 1004 -46.20 -20.78 -23.40
CA ILE A 1004 -45.36 -19.77 -24.02
C ILE A 1004 -44.03 -20.43 -24.32
N ASN A 1005 -43.56 -20.36 -25.57
CA ASN A 1005 -42.18 -20.67 -25.90
C ASN A 1005 -41.51 -19.44 -26.53
N VAL A 1006 -40.45 -18.95 -25.90
CA VAL A 1006 -39.64 -17.83 -26.39
C VAL A 1006 -38.26 -18.35 -26.76
N CYS A 1007 -37.78 -17.98 -27.94
CA CYS A 1007 -36.50 -18.39 -28.49
C CYS A 1007 -35.37 -17.44 -28.10
N TYR A 1008 -35.58 -16.14 -28.26
CA TYR A 1008 -34.57 -15.14 -27.89
C TYR A 1008 -35.19 -13.78 -27.57
N ILE A 1009 -34.42 -12.93 -26.91
CA ILE A 1009 -34.71 -11.51 -26.66
C ILE A 1009 -33.45 -10.69 -27.01
N ILE A 1010 -33.60 -9.65 -27.82
CA ILE A 1010 -32.51 -8.70 -28.11
C ILE A 1010 -32.99 -7.29 -27.80
N ILE A 1011 -32.24 -6.58 -26.95
CA ILE A 1011 -32.54 -5.20 -26.57
C ILE A 1011 -31.48 -4.30 -27.20
N ARG A 1012 -31.92 -3.31 -27.99
CA ARG A 1012 -31.03 -2.34 -28.66
C ARG A 1012 -31.40 -0.91 -28.26
N PRO A 1013 -30.44 -0.04 -27.93
CA PRO A 1013 -30.73 1.39 -27.77
C PRO A 1013 -31.15 1.97 -29.13
N LEU A 1014 -32.23 2.76 -29.16
CA LEU A 1014 -32.72 3.43 -30.38
C LEU A 1014 -32.37 4.92 -30.41
N GLU A 1015 -32.44 5.54 -29.23
CA GLU A 1015 -31.99 6.90 -28.98
C GLU A 1015 -31.39 6.86 -27.58
N THR A 1016 -30.07 6.95 -27.47
CA THR A 1016 -29.51 7.60 -26.30
C THR A 1016 -30.01 9.03 -26.38
N ALA A 1017 -30.70 9.52 -25.36
CA ALA A 1017 -30.98 10.94 -25.29
C ALA A 1017 -29.65 11.64 -25.53
N SER A 1018 -29.58 12.51 -26.55
CA SER A 1018 -28.51 13.48 -26.64
C SER A 1018 -28.64 14.33 -25.38
N ALA A 1019 -27.89 13.95 -24.35
CA ALA A 1019 -27.74 14.77 -23.19
C ALA A 1019 -27.08 16.06 -23.66
N SER A 1020 -27.64 17.18 -23.22
CA SER A 1020 -27.02 18.49 -23.36
C SER A 1020 -25.57 18.40 -22.88
N THR A 1021 -24.65 18.73 -23.78
CA THR A 1021 -23.25 18.96 -23.49
C THR A 1021 -23.12 19.98 -22.36
N ILE A 1022 -22.46 19.58 -21.28
CA ILE A 1022 -21.83 20.48 -20.32
C ILE A 1022 -20.38 20.03 -20.21
N GLY A 1023 -19.40 20.92 -20.07
CA GLY A 1023 -19.08 21.99 -20.99
C GLY A 1023 -17.64 21.70 -21.40
N ARG A 1024 -17.41 21.42 -22.68
CA ARG A 1024 -16.04 21.31 -23.20
C ARG A 1024 -15.37 22.66 -22.90
N LYS A 1025 -14.12 22.68 -22.41
CA LYS A 1025 -13.40 23.96 -22.24
C LYS A 1025 -13.52 24.77 -23.54
N GLY A 1026 -14.04 25.99 -23.41
CA GLY A 1026 -14.36 26.90 -24.50
C GLY A 1026 -15.81 26.91 -25.01
N ASP A 1027 -16.65 25.93 -24.67
CA ASP A 1027 -18.10 25.89 -24.96
C ASP A 1027 -18.84 26.50 -23.76
N ILE A 1028 -18.82 27.82 -23.68
CA ILE A 1028 -19.27 28.62 -22.54
C ILE A 1028 -20.78 28.75 -22.55
N ASN A 1029 -21.41 28.71 -23.72
CA ASN A 1029 -22.85 28.80 -23.86
C ASN A 1029 -23.55 27.42 -23.66
N LEU A 1030 -22.76 26.34 -23.56
CA LEU A 1030 -23.18 24.95 -23.32
C LEU A 1030 -24.04 24.39 -24.45
N ASP A 1031 -23.79 24.81 -25.69
CA ASP A 1031 -24.52 24.37 -26.88
C ASP A 1031 -23.85 23.21 -27.64
N GLY A 1032 -22.68 22.76 -27.17
CA GLY A 1032 -21.91 21.67 -27.73
C GLY A 1032 -20.92 22.09 -28.80
N LYS A 1033 -20.74 23.39 -29.05
CA LYS A 1033 -19.78 23.95 -30.01
C LYS A 1033 -18.90 24.99 -29.32
N VAL A 1034 -17.67 25.10 -29.80
CA VAL A 1034 -16.77 26.22 -29.44
C VAL A 1034 -16.77 27.16 -30.63
N ASP A 1035 -17.58 28.21 -30.58
CA ASP A 1035 -17.73 29.18 -31.65
C ASP A 1035 -17.79 30.65 -31.17
N VAL A 1036 -18.01 31.56 -32.11
CA VAL A 1036 -17.98 33.01 -31.83
C VAL A 1036 -18.99 33.44 -30.77
N THR A 1037 -20.03 32.64 -30.52
CA THR A 1037 -21.03 32.92 -29.48
C THR A 1037 -20.48 32.68 -28.07
N ASP A 1038 -19.58 31.72 -27.88
CA ASP A 1038 -18.85 31.52 -26.61
C ASP A 1038 -17.91 32.68 -26.33
N GLY A 1039 -17.18 33.11 -27.36
CA GLY A 1039 -16.34 34.30 -27.29
C GLY A 1039 -17.13 35.55 -26.91
N ALA A 1040 -18.36 35.69 -27.44
CA ALA A 1040 -19.24 36.81 -27.09
C ALA A 1040 -19.75 36.72 -25.64
N LEU A 1041 -20.08 35.52 -25.15
CA LEU A 1041 -20.53 35.29 -23.78
C LEU A 1041 -19.40 35.56 -22.77
N MET A 1042 -18.19 35.07 -23.05
CA MET A 1042 -16.98 35.33 -22.27
C MET A 1042 -16.66 36.83 -22.21
N GLN A 1043 -16.71 37.51 -23.35
CA GLN A 1043 -16.48 38.95 -23.41
C GLN A 1043 -17.51 39.73 -22.58
N LYS A 1044 -18.78 39.30 -22.60
CA LYS A 1044 -19.84 39.92 -21.79
C LYS A 1044 -19.62 39.71 -20.29
N TYR A 1045 -19.15 38.52 -19.89
CA TYR A 1045 -18.79 38.21 -18.52
C TYR A 1045 -17.60 39.06 -18.03
N LEU A 1046 -16.51 39.11 -18.80
CA LEU A 1046 -15.31 39.90 -18.45
C LEU A 1046 -15.57 41.42 -18.35
N LEU A 1047 -16.60 41.91 -19.04
CA LEU A 1047 -17.06 43.30 -18.95
C LEU A 1047 -18.06 43.54 -17.81
N GLY A 1048 -18.35 42.53 -16.98
CA GLY A 1048 -19.32 42.60 -15.88
C GLY A 1048 -20.78 42.70 -16.33
N GLY A 1049 -21.07 42.34 -17.58
CA GLY A 1049 -22.41 42.45 -18.18
C GLY A 1049 -23.29 41.20 -18.00
N THR A 1050 -22.76 40.13 -17.42
CA THR A 1050 -23.48 38.90 -17.05
C THR A 1050 -22.69 38.14 -15.99
N GLU A 1051 -23.36 37.31 -15.20
CA GLU A 1051 -22.71 36.27 -14.39
C GLU A 1051 -22.74 34.94 -15.17
N LEU A 1052 -21.79 34.05 -14.89
CA LEU A 1052 -21.75 32.69 -15.43
C LEU A 1052 -22.27 31.72 -14.36
N THR A 1053 -23.00 30.69 -14.76
CA THR A 1053 -23.27 29.56 -13.86
C THR A 1053 -21.97 28.82 -13.54
N GLY A 1054 -21.94 27.95 -12.52
CA GLY A 1054 -20.73 27.19 -12.18
C GLY A 1054 -20.18 26.35 -13.35
N GLU A 1055 -21.07 25.82 -14.19
CA GLU A 1055 -20.72 25.05 -15.38
C GLU A 1055 -20.19 25.93 -16.52
N GLN A 1056 -20.79 27.11 -16.72
CA GLN A 1056 -20.30 28.08 -17.69
C GLN A 1056 -18.97 28.70 -17.26
N ALA A 1057 -18.77 28.91 -15.96
CA ALA A 1057 -17.50 29.35 -15.40
C ALA A 1057 -16.42 28.29 -15.61
N TYR A 1058 -16.74 27.01 -15.40
CA TYR A 1058 -15.83 25.91 -15.72
C TYR A 1058 -15.46 25.89 -17.21
N ALA A 1059 -16.43 26.00 -18.11
CA ALA A 1059 -16.16 26.04 -19.55
C ALA A 1059 -15.39 27.30 -19.98
N ALA A 1060 -15.57 28.41 -19.28
CA ALA A 1060 -14.92 29.69 -19.53
C ALA A 1060 -13.47 29.76 -19.03
N ASP A 1061 -13.11 28.97 -18.02
CA ASP A 1061 -11.75 28.82 -17.51
C ASP A 1061 -10.93 27.88 -18.43
N VAL A 1062 -10.71 28.29 -19.67
CA VAL A 1062 -10.03 27.50 -20.71
C VAL A 1062 -8.61 27.07 -20.29
N LEU A 1063 -7.92 27.88 -19.48
CA LEU A 1063 -6.57 27.65 -19.00
C LEU A 1063 -6.51 26.83 -17.70
N SER A 1064 -7.67 26.60 -17.06
CA SER A 1064 -7.81 25.83 -15.83
C SER A 1064 -7.01 26.40 -14.65
N ASP A 1065 -7.01 27.73 -14.51
CA ASP A 1065 -6.37 28.45 -13.40
C ASP A 1065 -7.37 28.91 -12.31
N ALA A 1066 -8.58 28.34 -12.37
CA ALA A 1066 -9.68 28.50 -11.41
C ALA A 1066 -10.39 29.85 -11.44
N ALA A 1067 -10.12 30.72 -12.42
CA ALA A 1067 -10.86 31.96 -12.59
C ALA A 1067 -10.96 32.37 -14.08
N PRO A 1068 -12.17 32.37 -14.67
CA PRO A 1068 -12.34 32.83 -16.05
C PRO A 1068 -11.90 34.29 -16.19
N ASP A 1069 -10.83 34.54 -16.93
CA ASP A 1069 -10.24 35.86 -17.04
C ASP A 1069 -9.83 36.24 -18.48
N VAL A 1070 -9.07 37.33 -18.61
CA VAL A 1070 -8.67 37.83 -19.93
C VAL A 1070 -7.70 36.88 -20.66
N PHE A 1071 -6.95 36.05 -19.94
CA PHE A 1071 -6.06 35.05 -20.49
C PHE A 1071 -6.84 33.86 -21.05
N ASP A 1072 -7.93 33.44 -20.40
CA ASP A 1072 -8.85 32.45 -20.96
C ASP A 1072 -9.49 32.94 -22.24
N MET A 1073 -9.85 34.22 -22.32
CA MET A 1073 -10.37 34.81 -23.56
C MET A 1073 -9.34 34.77 -24.70
N ILE A 1074 -8.04 34.85 -24.38
CA ILE A 1074 -6.96 34.69 -25.37
C ILE A 1074 -6.86 33.23 -25.82
N ALA A 1075 -6.97 32.28 -24.89
CA ALA A 1075 -6.96 30.85 -25.19
C ALA A 1075 -8.18 30.44 -26.02
N LEU A 1076 -9.37 30.88 -25.62
CA LEU A 1076 -10.62 30.72 -26.34
C LEU A 1076 -10.51 31.27 -27.77
N ARG A 1077 -9.95 32.48 -27.94
CA ARG A 1077 -9.74 33.04 -29.28
C ARG A 1077 -8.85 32.17 -30.15
N LYS A 1078 -7.82 31.52 -29.60
CA LYS A 1078 -7.01 30.57 -30.39
C LYS A 1078 -7.85 29.37 -30.83
N MET A 1079 -8.72 28.85 -29.96
CA MET A 1079 -9.63 27.75 -30.28
C MET A 1079 -10.62 28.12 -31.40
N LEU A 1080 -11.03 29.39 -31.47
CA LEU A 1080 -11.97 29.89 -32.49
C LEU A 1080 -11.34 30.11 -33.88
N ILE A 1081 -10.02 30.24 -33.97
CA ILE A 1081 -9.33 30.59 -35.22
C ILE A 1081 -8.84 29.34 -35.97
N GLY A 1082 -8.82 28.17 -35.32
CA GLY A 1082 -8.33 26.90 -35.87
C GLY A 1082 -6.82 26.77 -35.73
#